data_AF-A0A0C1CAT6-F1
#
_entry.id   AF-A0A0C1CAT6-F1
#
_cell.length_a   1.000
_cell.length_b   1.000
_cell.length_c   1.000
_cell.angle_alpha   90.00
_cell.angle_beta   90.00
_cell.angle_gamma   90.00
#
_symmetry.space_group_name_H-M   'P 1'
#
loop_
_entity.id
_entity.type
_entity.pdbx_description
1 polymer ?
#
loop_
_entity_poly.entity_id
_entity_poly.type
_entity_poly.pdbx_seq_one_letter_code
_entity_poly.pdbx_strand_id
1 'polypeptide(L)'
;MSVNFFDSIYYPRHRNLTWSEFFLEKADSYFALPWTRKMCVLPSCTQGGAQGVMLKGYPTSKIKTILKVASLFTIIVPLVMLPIKLATRHTHRFYLIDSDVAATQIQKNIRGWIAKKSFDRKRKAAICIQKIYRGHREKQIFQKKKEAAVVIQKNCRRYLAKQVFEKQKKAANIIQRNYRRHRAQLVFQHLRQERDYEKLCSVVFSSGRCGSKHDNLLRIRSSLSSEIALVPAFFGFTDEQIKSYFSPETYRLWDQTKSETNESRQGELLRSVEKNVKEDILSVDFLKLTPEQKTALNGLKGKTLIVRSSSNEDGRIVNAGGNKTVGGILNTERLLKQALAEVVASYFGYRSFKNRSPFENPFAHMPLCSVLVMEQVTEDDHPLVSGVMMTHKPNWSSDQEGRIAQISASWGFGEGVVSTQKGIAADEWIITEMGIYETIRRKTHRLVVLPGGSTKEVVNDSSLQEKRVLEERHLEKLQIVANRLEETFGCHLDIEFVIREDVIYIVQARPIQVPEMKDPTFLDPETIPQNGIKFYGKAVVFGENRLMSVSGKSLLFASNLDEADEKFSSKHQAVIIYETPKVSNSHAAVNFSSARTPIPCMVLSYEDWKNCRSLWKDLGCYNLCPQTGVIVFAESDIPPRSGLIIHSASNPISVDLQSMSIQATVPNESIQ
;
A
#
# COMPACT_ATOMS: atom_id res chain seq x y z
N MET A 1 120.37 16.92 12.58
CA MET A 1 119.04 16.45 12.13
C MET A 1 118.57 15.38 13.08
N SER A 2 117.45 15.59 13.78
CA SER A 2 116.84 14.59 14.66
C SER A 2 116.06 13.58 13.82
N VAL A 3 116.66 12.41 13.59
CA VAL A 3 115.99 11.26 12.98
C VAL A 3 114.97 10.72 13.98
N ASN A 4 113.72 10.53 13.56
CA ASN A 4 112.62 10.10 14.42
C ASN A 4 112.72 8.60 14.74
N PHE A 5 112.09 8.19 15.85
CA PHE A 5 112.13 6.81 16.35
C PHE A 5 111.65 5.75 15.33
N PHE A 6 110.75 6.14 14.42
CA PHE A 6 110.10 5.26 13.43
C PHE A 6 110.76 5.25 12.04
N ASP A 7 111.88 5.96 11.85
CA ASP A 7 112.55 6.01 10.56
C ASP A 7 113.29 4.68 10.30
N SER A 8 112.93 4.00 9.20
CA SER A 8 113.44 2.69 8.81
C SER A 8 114.88 2.75 8.31
N ILE A 9 115.76 1.90 8.84
CA ILE A 9 117.17 1.78 8.45
C ILE A 9 117.33 0.65 7.43
N TYR A 10 118.14 0.87 6.39
CA TYR A 10 118.49 -0.16 5.40
C TYR A 10 119.75 -0.90 5.84
N TYR A 11 119.65 -2.23 6.00
CA TYR A 11 120.80 -3.10 6.31
C TYR A 11 121.26 -3.82 5.02
N PRO A 12 122.50 -3.64 4.56
CA PRO A 12 123.01 -4.35 3.39
C PRO A 12 123.12 -5.85 3.67
N ARG A 13 122.58 -6.68 2.77
CA ARG A 13 122.60 -8.15 2.87
C ARG A 13 124.00 -8.71 2.60
N HIS A 14 124.87 -8.77 3.62
CA HIS A 14 126.07 -9.61 3.61
C HIS A 14 126.15 -10.50 4.86
N ARG A 15 126.73 -11.70 4.71
CA ARG A 15 126.50 -12.90 5.53
C ARG A 15 127.04 -12.91 6.98
N ASN A 16 127.68 -11.86 7.46
CA ASN A 16 128.20 -11.77 8.82
C ASN A 16 127.78 -10.45 9.45
N LEU A 17 126.51 -10.35 9.86
CA LEU A 17 126.07 -9.27 10.74
C LEU A 17 126.77 -9.43 12.09
N THR A 18 127.32 -8.33 12.62
CA THR A 18 127.74 -8.32 14.03
C THR A 18 126.52 -8.56 14.91
N TRP A 19 126.71 -9.13 16.11
CA TRP A 19 125.60 -9.39 17.04
C TRP A 19 124.75 -8.13 17.28
N SER A 20 125.38 -6.95 17.33
CA SER A 20 124.69 -5.64 17.43
C SER A 20 123.78 -5.32 16.23
N GLU A 21 124.20 -5.60 15.01
CA GLU A 21 123.41 -5.31 13.79
C GLU A 21 122.25 -6.30 13.62
N PHE A 22 122.47 -7.58 13.96
CA PHE A 22 121.41 -8.59 13.99
C PHE A 22 120.30 -8.23 15.00
N PHE A 23 120.68 -7.74 16.18
CA PHE A 23 119.73 -7.29 17.19
C PHE A 23 118.97 -6.04 16.74
N LEU A 24 119.62 -5.09 16.08
CA LEU A 24 118.99 -3.89 15.52
C LEU A 24 117.98 -4.22 14.40
N GLU A 25 118.33 -5.12 13.48
CA GLU A 25 117.44 -5.58 12.41
C GLU A 25 116.19 -6.27 12.99
N LYS A 26 116.37 -7.13 14.01
CA LYS A 26 115.26 -7.79 14.68
C LYS A 26 114.36 -6.80 15.44
N ALA A 27 114.95 -5.80 16.10
CA ALA A 27 114.18 -4.76 16.77
C ALA A 27 113.36 -3.91 15.78
N ASP A 28 113.93 -3.50 14.64
CA ASP A 28 113.20 -2.76 13.60
C ASP A 28 112.06 -3.58 12.98
N SER A 29 112.28 -4.88 12.74
CA SER A 29 111.24 -5.79 12.21
C SER A 29 110.03 -5.95 13.15
N TYR A 30 110.23 -5.79 14.46
CA TYR A 30 109.16 -5.90 15.45
C TYR A 30 108.22 -4.68 15.43
N PHE A 31 108.75 -3.49 15.11
CA PHE A 31 107.97 -2.24 15.05
C PHE A 31 107.42 -1.90 13.66
N ALA A 32 107.89 -2.56 12.60
CA ALA A 32 107.35 -2.44 11.26
C ALA A 32 106.13 -3.36 11.07
N LEU A 33 104.92 -2.86 11.34
CA LEU A 33 103.68 -3.60 11.03
C LEU A 33 103.51 -3.77 9.51
N PRO A 34 103.50 -5.00 8.96
CA PRO A 34 103.26 -5.24 7.54
C PRO A 34 101.78 -5.00 7.26
N TRP A 35 101.45 -3.83 6.72
CA TRP A 35 100.12 -3.49 6.21
C TRP A 35 99.74 -4.38 5.02
N THR A 36 99.36 -5.63 5.27
CA THR A 36 98.60 -6.46 4.32
C THR A 36 97.61 -7.35 5.06
N ARG A 37 96.38 -6.85 5.18
CA ARG A 37 95.06 -7.54 5.08
C ARG A 37 94.10 -6.98 6.12
N LYS A 38 93.11 -6.24 5.61
CA LYS A 38 91.87 -5.92 6.33
C LYS A 38 91.22 -7.23 6.75
N MET A 39 91.10 -7.48 8.06
CA MET A 39 90.05 -8.38 8.54
C MET A 39 88.71 -7.66 8.32
N CYS A 40 87.89 -8.20 7.42
CA CYS A 40 86.52 -7.77 7.22
C CYS A 40 85.66 -8.28 8.38
N VAL A 41 85.04 -7.37 9.13
CA VAL A 41 83.85 -7.68 9.92
C VAL A 41 82.66 -7.48 9.00
N LEU A 42 81.92 -8.55 8.68
CA LEU A 42 80.65 -8.46 7.96
C LEU A 42 79.48 -8.49 8.96
N PRO A 43 78.47 -7.63 8.80
CA PRO A 43 77.26 -7.67 9.60
C PRO A 43 76.24 -8.66 9.01
N SER A 44 75.53 -9.37 9.87
CA SER A 44 74.24 -9.98 9.52
C SER A 44 73.26 -9.91 10.69
N CYS A 45 72.11 -9.28 10.45
CA CYS A 45 70.85 -9.48 11.19
C CYS A 45 70.37 -10.94 10.98
N THR A 46 69.61 -11.63 11.85
CA THR A 46 68.69 -11.23 12.92
C THR A 46 68.25 -12.45 13.76
N GLN A 47 67.60 -12.16 14.91
CA GLN A 47 66.71 -12.99 15.77
C GLN A 47 67.35 -13.94 16.80
N GLY A 48 67.15 -13.62 18.08
CA GLY A 48 67.43 -14.48 19.25
C GLY A 48 68.68 -14.08 20.03
N GLY A 49 68.53 -13.23 21.05
CA GLY A 49 69.66 -12.68 21.82
C GLY A 49 70.45 -13.71 22.62
N ALA A 50 71.74 -13.86 22.29
CA ALA A 50 72.87 -14.16 23.18
C ALA A 50 74.18 -14.07 22.37
N GLN A 51 75.13 -13.20 22.77
CA GLN A 51 76.40 -13.01 22.07
C GLN A 51 77.46 -14.03 22.53
N GLY A 52 77.99 -14.82 21.60
CA GLY A 52 79.17 -15.66 21.82
C GLY A 52 79.97 -15.82 20.53
N VAL A 53 81.27 -15.53 20.58
CA VAL A 53 82.20 -15.78 19.47
C VAL A 53 82.69 -17.23 19.57
N MET A 54 82.26 -18.10 18.67
CA MET A 54 82.77 -19.47 18.56
C MET A 54 83.94 -19.52 17.57
N LEU A 55 85.15 -19.82 18.06
CA LEU A 55 86.25 -20.30 17.24
C LEU A 55 86.15 -21.83 17.17
N LYS A 56 85.82 -22.35 15.99
CA LYS A 56 85.64 -23.79 15.77
C LYS A 56 87.01 -24.49 15.84
N GLY A 57 87.24 -25.32 16.87
CA GLY A 57 88.30 -26.34 16.87
C GLY A 57 89.36 -26.33 18.00
N TYR A 58 89.28 -25.46 19.02
CA TYR A 58 90.28 -25.45 20.11
C TYR A 58 89.65 -25.27 21.51
N PRO A 59 90.08 -26.03 22.54
CA PRO A 59 89.56 -25.90 23.89
C PRO A 59 89.98 -24.55 24.54
N THR A 60 89.00 -23.85 25.09
CA THR A 60 89.04 -22.44 25.53
C THR A 60 89.97 -22.13 26.72
N SER A 61 90.48 -23.13 27.45
CA SER A 61 91.41 -22.90 28.57
C SER A 61 92.84 -22.60 28.13
N LYS A 62 93.33 -23.22 27.05
CA LYS A 62 94.70 -23.01 26.54
C LYS A 62 94.88 -21.66 25.85
N ILE A 63 93.85 -21.16 25.18
CA ILE A 63 93.88 -19.88 24.46
C ILE A 63 94.03 -18.68 25.41
N LYS A 64 93.37 -18.71 26.58
CA LYS A 64 93.51 -17.63 27.59
C LYS A 64 94.93 -17.56 28.17
N THR A 65 95.58 -18.70 28.35
CA THR A 65 96.97 -18.76 28.83
C THR A 65 97.95 -18.27 27.76
N ILE A 66 97.75 -18.68 26.50
CA ILE A 66 98.58 -18.23 25.37
C ILE A 66 98.46 -16.71 25.15
N LEU A 67 97.25 -16.15 25.23
CA LEU A 67 97.03 -14.70 25.10
C LEU A 67 97.67 -13.89 26.24
N LYS A 68 97.67 -14.40 27.49
CA LYS A 68 98.36 -13.76 28.62
C LYS A 68 99.89 -13.79 28.49
N VAL A 69 100.45 -14.90 28.01
CA VAL A 69 101.90 -15.00 27.74
C VAL A 69 102.29 -14.09 26.57
N ALA A 70 101.47 -14.04 25.51
CA ALA A 70 101.68 -13.13 24.38
C ALA A 70 101.63 -11.65 24.80
N SER A 71 100.74 -11.26 25.73
CA SER A 71 100.69 -9.88 26.23
C SER A 71 101.90 -9.46 27.07
N LEU A 72 102.52 -10.41 27.79
CA LEU A 72 103.76 -10.18 28.54
C LEU A 72 104.95 -9.93 27.60
N PHE A 73 105.03 -10.67 26.49
CA PHE A 73 106.04 -10.44 25.46
C PHE A 73 105.87 -9.08 24.75
N THR A 74 104.64 -8.59 24.56
CA THR A 74 104.41 -7.28 23.91
C THR A 74 104.77 -6.06 24.76
N ILE A 75 104.98 -6.21 26.06
CA ILE A 75 105.32 -5.08 26.97
C ILE A 75 106.78 -5.15 27.41
N ILE A 76 107.27 -6.36 27.77
CA ILE A 76 108.63 -6.54 28.30
C ILE A 76 109.68 -6.40 27.20
N VAL A 77 109.42 -6.93 25.99
CA VAL A 77 110.39 -6.88 24.88
C VAL A 77 110.66 -5.44 24.42
N PRO A 78 109.66 -4.55 24.24
CA PRO A 78 109.92 -3.14 23.93
C PRO A 78 110.70 -2.40 25.02
N LEU A 79 110.41 -2.65 26.30
CA LEU A 79 111.10 -2.00 27.44
C LEU A 79 112.59 -2.34 27.52
N VAL A 80 112.97 -3.56 27.14
CA VAL A 80 114.38 -4.00 27.09
C VAL A 80 115.06 -3.58 25.78
N MET A 81 114.35 -3.61 24.65
CA MET A 81 114.92 -3.29 23.33
C MET A 81 115.15 -1.79 23.13
N LEU A 82 114.38 -0.91 23.78
CA LEU A 82 114.50 0.54 23.65
C LEU A 82 115.87 1.10 24.10
N PRO A 83 116.39 0.79 25.31
CA PRO A 83 117.71 1.26 25.74
C PRO A 83 118.86 0.63 24.93
N ILE A 84 118.73 -0.63 24.50
CA ILE A 84 119.72 -1.30 23.64
C ILE A 84 119.80 -0.58 22.29
N LYS A 85 118.65 -0.29 21.65
CA LYS A 85 118.57 0.42 20.37
C LYS A 85 119.14 1.84 20.46
N LEU A 86 118.94 2.54 21.58
CA LEU A 86 119.50 3.87 21.84
C LEU A 86 121.04 3.82 22.02
N ALA A 87 121.56 2.84 22.76
CA ALA A 87 122.99 2.68 22.98
C ALA A 87 123.76 2.35 21.69
N THR A 88 123.22 1.46 20.84
CA THR A 88 123.84 1.09 19.56
C THR A 88 123.66 2.13 18.46
N ARG A 89 122.70 3.07 18.58
CA ARG A 89 122.54 4.18 17.62
C ARG A 89 123.61 5.27 17.76
N HIS A 90 124.19 5.43 18.95
CA HIS A 90 125.21 6.45 19.21
C HIS A 90 126.57 6.12 18.55
N THR A 91 126.80 4.86 18.19
CA THR A 91 128.09 4.37 17.66
C THR A 91 128.21 4.38 16.13
N HIS A 92 127.12 4.63 15.38
CA HIS A 92 127.14 4.58 13.90
C HIS A 92 126.74 5.92 13.25
N ARG A 93 127.63 6.50 12.42
CA ARG A 93 127.33 7.64 11.54
C ARG A 93 126.57 7.15 10.30
N PHE A 94 125.37 7.67 10.05
CA PHE A 94 124.52 7.28 8.90
C PHE A 94 124.71 8.22 7.69
N TYR A 95 124.69 7.64 6.48
CA TYR A 95 124.65 8.34 5.18
C TYR A 95 123.18 8.63 4.78
N LEU A 96 122.90 9.83 4.27
CA LEU A 96 121.56 10.30 3.87
C LEU A 96 121.07 9.62 2.57
N ILE A 97 119.78 9.23 2.54
CA ILE A 97 119.07 8.70 1.36
C ILE A 97 118.71 9.83 0.41
N ASP A 98 118.91 9.60 -0.89
CA ASP A 98 118.67 10.52 -2.01
C ASP A 98 117.21 11.02 -2.09
N SER A 99 117.02 12.34 -2.16
CA SER A 99 115.72 13.02 -2.10
C SER A 99 114.78 12.66 -3.26
N ASP A 100 115.32 12.26 -4.42
CA ASP A 100 114.54 12.04 -5.63
C ASP A 100 113.72 10.74 -5.59
N VAL A 101 114.21 9.72 -4.88
CA VAL A 101 113.52 8.44 -4.71
C VAL A 101 112.29 8.58 -3.79
N ALA A 102 112.42 9.36 -2.71
CA ALA A 102 111.31 9.65 -1.81
C ALA A 102 110.20 10.45 -2.49
N ALA A 103 110.57 11.47 -3.28
CA ALA A 103 109.63 12.27 -4.06
C ALA A 103 108.84 11.41 -5.05
N THR A 104 109.51 10.50 -5.76
CA THR A 104 108.89 9.60 -6.75
C THR A 104 107.84 8.68 -6.10
N GLN A 105 108.13 8.15 -4.92
CA GLN A 105 107.23 7.24 -4.20
C GLN A 105 105.96 7.96 -3.69
N ILE A 106 106.11 9.19 -3.19
CA ILE A 106 104.99 10.05 -2.77
C ILE A 106 104.10 10.38 -3.97
N GLN A 107 104.69 10.82 -5.09
CA GLN A 107 103.95 11.14 -6.31
C GLN A 107 103.17 9.95 -6.85
N LYS A 108 103.77 8.74 -6.88
CA LYS A 108 103.09 7.49 -7.28
C LYS A 108 101.85 7.22 -6.42
N ASN A 109 102.00 7.32 -5.09
CA ASN A 109 100.91 7.04 -4.16
C ASN A 109 99.77 8.07 -4.26
N ILE A 110 100.10 9.35 -4.43
CA ILE A 110 99.10 10.41 -4.63
C ILE A 110 98.34 10.19 -5.95
N ARG A 111 99.04 9.91 -7.05
CA ARG A 111 98.40 9.61 -8.35
C ARG A 111 97.46 8.40 -8.25
N GLY A 112 97.89 7.33 -7.58
CA GLY A 112 97.07 6.15 -7.32
C GLY A 112 95.82 6.45 -6.48
N TRP A 113 95.94 7.29 -5.44
CA TRP A 113 94.80 7.71 -4.62
C TRP A 113 93.80 8.58 -5.40
N ILE A 114 94.28 9.53 -6.21
CA ILE A 114 93.43 10.36 -7.07
C ILE A 114 92.65 9.48 -8.06
N ALA A 115 93.34 8.54 -8.73
CA ALA A 115 92.71 7.61 -9.67
C ALA A 115 91.64 6.75 -8.98
N LYS A 116 91.94 6.21 -7.80
CA LYS A 116 90.99 5.43 -7.00
C LYS A 116 89.77 6.24 -6.59
N LYS A 117 89.97 7.47 -6.12
CA LYS A 117 88.87 8.38 -5.73
C LYS A 117 87.98 8.73 -6.92
N SER A 118 88.56 8.92 -8.11
CA SER A 118 87.83 9.13 -9.36
C SER A 118 87.01 7.90 -9.76
N PHE A 119 87.59 6.70 -9.71
CA PHE A 119 86.88 5.44 -9.97
C PHE A 119 85.73 5.22 -8.98
N ASP A 120 85.95 5.42 -7.68
CA ASP A 120 84.92 5.25 -6.65
C ASP A 120 83.74 6.22 -6.85
N ARG A 121 84.01 7.46 -7.29
CA ARG A 121 82.94 8.42 -7.67
C ARG A 121 82.12 7.89 -8.85
N LYS A 122 82.78 7.46 -9.94
CA LYS A 122 82.11 6.89 -11.12
C LYS A 122 81.31 5.63 -10.75
N ARG A 123 81.89 4.74 -9.95
CA ARG A 123 81.22 3.52 -9.46
C ARG A 123 80.00 3.85 -8.61
N LYS A 124 80.09 4.81 -7.69
CA LYS A 124 78.93 5.25 -6.87
C LYS A 124 77.81 5.83 -7.73
N ALA A 125 78.15 6.67 -8.72
CA ALA A 125 77.17 7.21 -9.66
C ALA A 125 76.50 6.09 -10.49
N ALA A 126 77.28 5.16 -11.04
CA ALA A 126 76.76 4.02 -11.78
C ALA A 126 75.83 3.14 -10.93
N ILE A 127 76.21 2.84 -9.68
CA ILE A 127 75.38 2.09 -8.74
C ILE A 127 74.07 2.85 -8.44
N CYS A 128 74.11 4.17 -8.27
CA CYS A 128 72.92 4.98 -8.04
C CYS A 128 71.94 4.90 -9.23
N ILE A 129 72.45 5.09 -10.45
CA ILE A 129 71.67 4.99 -11.69
C ILE A 129 71.08 3.57 -11.82
N GLN A 130 71.89 2.53 -11.61
CA GLN A 130 71.43 1.14 -11.67
C GLN A 130 70.36 0.83 -10.62
N LYS A 131 70.50 1.36 -9.40
CA LYS A 131 69.50 1.20 -8.33
C LYS A 131 68.17 1.83 -8.73
N ILE A 132 68.19 3.07 -9.22
CA ILE A 132 66.99 3.79 -9.66
C ILE A 132 66.33 3.05 -10.82
N TYR A 133 67.10 2.65 -11.83
CA TYR A 133 66.58 1.91 -12.98
C TYR A 133 65.95 0.58 -12.58
N ARG A 134 66.61 -0.22 -11.73
CA ARG A 134 66.06 -1.49 -11.23
C ARG A 134 64.75 -1.26 -10.48
N GLY A 135 64.69 -0.24 -9.62
CA GLY A 135 63.46 0.13 -8.91
C GLY A 135 62.32 0.55 -9.85
N HIS A 136 62.63 1.38 -10.85
CA HIS A 136 61.67 1.81 -11.87
C HIS A 136 61.13 0.63 -12.69
N ARG A 137 62.01 -0.29 -13.13
CA ARG A 137 61.63 -1.49 -13.89
C ARG A 137 60.67 -2.38 -13.09
N GLU A 138 60.99 -2.68 -11.83
CA GLU A 138 60.12 -3.50 -10.98
C GLU A 138 58.77 -2.80 -10.70
N LYS A 139 58.77 -1.47 -10.50
CA LYS A 139 57.53 -0.69 -10.35
C LYS A 139 56.65 -0.79 -11.59
N GLN A 140 57.21 -0.72 -12.80
CA GLN A 140 56.45 -0.90 -14.04
C GLN A 140 55.89 -2.32 -14.17
N ILE A 141 56.66 -3.35 -13.83
CA ILE A 141 56.20 -4.75 -13.86
C ILE A 141 55.04 -4.95 -12.87
N PHE A 142 55.16 -4.42 -11.64
CA PHE A 142 54.11 -4.47 -10.63
C PHE A 142 52.84 -3.74 -11.10
N GLN A 143 52.98 -2.56 -11.70
CA GLN A 143 51.86 -1.78 -12.19
C GLN A 143 51.08 -2.54 -13.29
N LYS A 144 51.78 -3.15 -14.25
CA LYS A 144 51.17 -4.02 -15.27
C LYS A 144 50.43 -5.21 -14.65
N LYS A 145 51.01 -5.87 -13.64
CA LYS A 145 50.35 -6.97 -12.91
C LYS A 145 49.10 -6.50 -12.18
N LYS A 146 49.16 -5.32 -11.53
CA LYS A 146 48.01 -4.72 -10.82
C LYS A 146 46.89 -4.38 -11.79
N GLU A 147 47.19 -3.77 -12.92
CA GLU A 147 46.22 -3.46 -13.98
C GLU A 147 45.55 -4.73 -14.52
N ALA A 148 46.33 -5.76 -14.83
CA ALA A 148 45.80 -7.05 -15.25
C ALA A 148 44.89 -7.69 -14.18
N ALA A 149 45.31 -7.66 -12.91
CA ALA A 149 44.51 -8.18 -11.80
C ALA A 149 43.18 -7.42 -11.64
N VAL A 150 43.18 -6.10 -11.77
CA VAL A 150 41.95 -5.29 -11.71
C VAL A 150 41.00 -5.66 -12.86
N VAL A 151 41.52 -5.85 -14.08
CA VAL A 151 40.71 -6.28 -15.23
C VAL A 151 40.10 -7.66 -15.00
N ILE A 152 40.89 -8.62 -14.53
CA ILE A 152 40.41 -9.97 -14.20
C ILE A 152 39.35 -9.91 -13.11
N GLN A 153 39.62 -9.21 -12.00
CA GLN A 153 38.68 -9.08 -10.88
C GLN A 153 37.37 -8.41 -11.29
N LYS A 154 37.43 -7.34 -12.10
CA LYS A 154 36.25 -6.67 -12.65
C LYS A 154 35.38 -7.64 -13.46
N ASN A 155 36.01 -8.42 -14.34
CA ASN A 155 35.29 -9.38 -15.18
C ASN A 155 34.72 -10.55 -14.37
N CYS A 156 35.45 -11.07 -13.38
CA CYS A 156 34.94 -12.10 -12.47
C CYS A 156 33.75 -11.60 -11.66
N ARG A 157 33.83 -10.40 -11.06
CA ARG A 157 32.70 -9.79 -10.32
C ARG A 157 31.48 -9.61 -11.21
N ARG A 158 31.68 -9.12 -12.44
CA ARG A 158 30.61 -8.99 -13.44
C ARG A 158 29.99 -10.36 -13.78
N TYR A 159 30.80 -11.39 -13.97
CA TYR A 159 30.32 -12.73 -14.28
C TYR A 159 29.45 -13.32 -13.16
N LEU A 160 29.90 -13.21 -11.91
CA LEU A 160 29.15 -13.67 -10.74
C LEU A 160 27.83 -12.90 -10.58
N ALA A 161 27.85 -11.57 -10.71
CA ALA A 161 26.64 -10.75 -10.65
C ALA A 161 25.65 -11.13 -11.77
N LYS A 162 26.15 -11.38 -12.99
CA LYS A 162 25.33 -11.84 -14.11
C LYS A 162 24.68 -13.19 -13.80
N GLN A 163 25.40 -14.15 -13.21
CA GLN A 163 24.79 -15.43 -12.84
C GLN A 163 23.66 -15.28 -11.81
N VAL A 164 23.84 -14.44 -10.79
CA VAL A 164 22.79 -14.17 -9.79
C VAL A 164 21.57 -13.51 -10.43
N PHE A 165 21.79 -12.49 -11.27
CA PHE A 165 20.72 -11.83 -12.02
C PHE A 165 19.96 -12.81 -12.93
N GLU A 166 20.65 -13.68 -13.65
CA GLU A 166 20.01 -14.68 -14.51
C GLU A 166 19.16 -15.67 -13.71
N LYS A 167 19.60 -16.08 -12.50
CA LYS A 167 18.79 -16.91 -11.61
C LYS A 167 17.53 -16.19 -11.14
N GLN A 168 17.65 -14.93 -10.71
CA GLN A 168 16.49 -14.11 -10.31
C GLN A 168 15.53 -13.87 -11.48
N LYS A 169 16.05 -13.54 -12.66
CA LYS A 169 15.28 -13.37 -13.88
C LYS A 169 14.52 -14.65 -14.28
N LYS A 170 15.17 -15.82 -14.19
CA LYS A 170 14.51 -17.10 -14.42
C LYS A 170 13.39 -17.35 -13.41
N ALA A 171 13.62 -17.10 -12.12
CA ALA A 171 12.59 -17.24 -11.10
C ALA A 171 11.41 -16.28 -11.35
N ALA A 172 11.68 -15.01 -11.64
CA ALA A 172 10.68 -14.01 -11.97
C ALA A 172 9.86 -14.42 -13.21
N ASN A 173 10.52 -14.90 -14.26
CA ASN A 173 9.85 -15.40 -15.46
C ASN A 173 8.95 -16.60 -15.17
N ILE A 174 9.36 -17.53 -14.29
CA ILE A 174 8.53 -18.67 -13.89
C ILE A 174 7.28 -18.20 -13.14
N ILE A 175 7.44 -17.29 -12.18
CA ILE A 175 6.32 -16.71 -11.41
C ILE A 175 5.37 -15.98 -12.37
N GLN A 176 5.90 -15.09 -13.21
CA GLN A 176 5.11 -14.34 -14.18
C GLN A 176 4.41 -15.25 -15.19
N ARG A 177 5.09 -16.30 -15.69
CA ARG A 177 4.49 -17.29 -16.60
C ARG A 177 3.36 -18.06 -15.93
N ASN A 178 3.56 -18.52 -14.70
CA ASN A 178 2.53 -19.24 -13.95
C ASN A 178 1.34 -18.34 -13.61
N TYR A 179 1.58 -17.09 -13.22
CA TYR A 179 0.53 -16.09 -13.00
C TYR A 179 -0.25 -15.80 -14.29
N ARG A 180 0.43 -15.54 -15.40
CA ARG A 180 -0.23 -15.33 -16.71
C ARG A 180 -1.00 -16.56 -17.16
N ARG A 181 -0.47 -17.77 -16.94
CA ARG A 181 -1.18 -19.03 -17.20
C ARG A 181 -2.42 -19.16 -16.32
N HIS A 182 -2.30 -18.91 -15.02
CA HIS A 182 -3.42 -18.99 -14.09
C HIS A 182 -4.49 -17.96 -14.46
N ARG A 183 -4.12 -16.71 -14.76
CA ARG A 183 -5.03 -15.69 -15.31
C ARG A 183 -5.69 -16.13 -16.60
N ALA A 184 -4.93 -16.67 -17.56
CA ALA A 184 -5.49 -17.19 -18.80
C ALA A 184 -6.43 -18.38 -18.56
N GLN A 185 -6.17 -19.20 -17.55
CA GLN A 185 -7.05 -20.30 -17.15
C GLN A 185 -8.33 -19.80 -16.47
N LEU A 186 -8.24 -18.79 -15.61
CA LEU A 186 -9.41 -18.12 -15.03
C LEU A 186 -10.24 -17.46 -16.12
N VAL A 187 -9.60 -16.69 -17.02
CA VAL A 187 -10.26 -16.09 -18.19
C VAL A 187 -10.84 -17.15 -19.10
N PHE A 188 -10.17 -18.29 -19.32
CA PHE A 188 -10.71 -19.37 -20.16
C PHE A 188 -11.88 -20.11 -19.49
N GLN A 189 -11.81 -20.37 -18.19
CA GLN A 189 -12.93 -20.90 -17.42
C GLN A 189 -14.10 -19.93 -17.43
N HIS A 190 -13.81 -18.62 -17.35
CA HIS A 190 -14.78 -17.55 -17.47
C HIS A 190 -15.38 -17.50 -18.86
N LEU A 191 -14.60 -17.50 -19.94
CA LEU A 191 -15.06 -17.55 -21.33
C LEU A 191 -15.84 -18.83 -21.65
N ARG A 192 -15.53 -19.95 -20.99
CA ARG A 192 -16.30 -21.19 -21.09
C ARG A 192 -17.63 -21.06 -20.36
N GLN A 193 -17.62 -20.50 -19.15
CA GLN A 193 -18.84 -20.12 -18.45
C GLN A 193 -19.63 -19.11 -19.28
N GLU A 194 -19.01 -18.09 -19.89
CA GLU A 194 -19.63 -17.13 -20.81
C GLU A 194 -20.22 -17.80 -22.03
N ARG A 195 -19.58 -18.80 -22.64
CA ARG A 195 -20.17 -19.50 -23.78
C ARG A 195 -21.38 -20.34 -23.35
N ASP A 196 -21.33 -20.97 -22.18
CA ASP A 196 -22.46 -21.69 -21.61
C ASP A 196 -23.56 -20.73 -21.11
N TYR A 197 -23.16 -19.54 -20.65
CA TYR A 197 -23.98 -18.46 -20.12
C TYR A 197 -24.65 -17.64 -21.24
N GLU A 198 -23.95 -17.28 -22.31
CA GLU A 198 -24.47 -16.68 -23.55
C GLU A 198 -25.47 -17.62 -24.22
N LYS A 199 -25.18 -18.93 -24.24
CA LYS A 199 -26.15 -19.94 -24.67
C LYS A 199 -27.38 -19.96 -23.77
N LEU A 200 -27.21 -20.03 -22.45
CA LEU A 200 -28.32 -19.89 -21.48
C LEU A 200 -29.17 -18.65 -21.80
N CYS A 201 -28.48 -17.53 -21.92
CA CYS A 201 -29.00 -16.21 -22.05
C CYS A 201 -29.79 -16.04 -23.35
N SER A 202 -29.27 -16.51 -24.48
CA SER A 202 -29.99 -16.46 -25.77
C SER A 202 -31.39 -17.08 -25.72
N VAL A 203 -31.64 -18.01 -24.79
CA VAL A 203 -32.95 -18.65 -24.63
C VAL A 203 -33.84 -17.99 -23.57
N VAL A 204 -33.29 -17.16 -22.69
CA VAL A 204 -34.03 -16.57 -21.56
C VAL A 204 -34.78 -15.27 -21.93
N PHE A 205 -34.35 -14.53 -22.95
CA PHE A 205 -34.75 -13.12 -23.13
C PHE A 205 -35.86 -12.83 -24.16
N SER A 206 -36.75 -13.80 -24.42
CA SER A 206 -37.99 -13.56 -25.20
C SER A 206 -39.26 -13.41 -24.34
N SER A 207 -39.16 -13.46 -23.02
CA SER A 207 -40.29 -13.14 -22.11
C SER A 207 -40.49 -11.63 -22.05
N GLY A 208 -41.72 -11.14 -22.28
CA GLY A 208 -42.07 -9.71 -22.32
C GLY A 208 -41.69 -8.88 -21.07
N ARG A 209 -41.96 -7.57 -21.09
CA ARG A 209 -41.52 -6.62 -20.04
C ARG A 209 -41.96 -7.08 -18.63
N CYS A 210 -41.01 -7.30 -17.73
CA CYS A 210 -41.22 -7.77 -16.36
C CYS A 210 -40.96 -6.67 -15.30
N GLY A 211 -41.14 -5.41 -15.70
CA GLY A 211 -41.01 -4.21 -14.87
C GLY A 211 -39.57 -3.68 -14.72
N SER A 212 -39.36 -2.65 -13.91
CA SER A 212 -38.22 -1.74 -14.06
C SER A 212 -36.87 -2.37 -13.78
N LYS A 213 -36.75 -3.22 -12.74
CA LYS A 213 -35.48 -3.90 -12.44
C LYS A 213 -35.07 -4.87 -13.56
N HIS A 214 -36.02 -5.62 -14.09
CA HIS A 214 -35.79 -6.50 -15.24
C HIS A 214 -35.33 -5.71 -16.46
N ASP A 215 -36.03 -4.62 -16.80
CA ASP A 215 -35.70 -3.78 -17.96
C ASP A 215 -34.33 -3.10 -17.79
N ASN A 216 -34.00 -2.63 -16.58
CA ASN A 216 -32.68 -2.06 -16.27
C ASN A 216 -31.57 -3.10 -16.44
N LEU A 217 -31.76 -4.35 -15.99
CA LEU A 217 -30.79 -5.43 -16.17
C LEU A 217 -30.56 -5.79 -17.65
N LEU A 218 -31.61 -5.74 -18.48
CA LEU A 218 -31.48 -5.90 -19.93
C LEU A 218 -30.59 -4.80 -20.53
N ARG A 219 -30.79 -3.55 -20.13
CA ARG A 219 -29.97 -2.40 -20.57
C ARG A 219 -28.51 -2.53 -20.12
N ILE A 220 -28.28 -2.86 -18.85
CA ILE A 220 -26.93 -3.05 -18.28
C ILE A 220 -26.17 -4.10 -19.10
N ARG A 221 -26.82 -5.23 -19.37
CA ARG A 221 -26.23 -6.33 -20.14
C ARG A 221 -25.89 -5.90 -21.57
N SER A 222 -26.74 -5.12 -22.25
CA SER A 222 -26.43 -4.67 -23.62
C SER A 222 -25.23 -3.73 -23.70
N SER A 223 -24.83 -3.13 -22.58
CA SER A 223 -23.82 -2.07 -22.53
C SER A 223 -22.48 -2.51 -21.94
N LEU A 224 -22.45 -3.62 -21.21
CA LEU A 224 -21.25 -4.13 -20.57
C LEU A 224 -20.69 -5.32 -21.36
N SER A 225 -19.39 -5.25 -21.65
CA SER A 225 -18.66 -6.43 -22.13
C SER A 225 -18.33 -7.33 -20.95
N SER A 226 -18.37 -8.64 -21.19
CA SER A 226 -18.12 -9.66 -20.16
C SER A 226 -16.74 -9.55 -19.50
N GLU A 227 -15.75 -9.02 -20.22
CA GLU A 227 -14.40 -8.74 -19.69
C GLU A 227 -14.38 -7.73 -18.52
N ILE A 228 -15.39 -6.86 -18.40
CA ILE A 228 -15.44 -5.79 -17.40
C ILE A 228 -16.32 -6.19 -16.23
N ALA A 229 -17.56 -6.58 -16.51
CA ALA A 229 -18.50 -7.07 -15.52
C ALA A 229 -19.59 -7.92 -16.17
N LEU A 230 -20.16 -8.83 -15.40
CA LEU A 230 -21.27 -9.68 -15.81
C LEU A 230 -22.58 -9.22 -15.18
N VAL A 231 -23.70 -9.56 -15.81
CA VAL A 231 -25.02 -9.57 -15.16
C VAL A 231 -25.36 -11.04 -14.93
N PRO A 232 -25.76 -11.52 -13.72
CA PRO A 232 -26.15 -12.92 -13.49
C PRO A 232 -27.42 -13.32 -14.25
N ALA A 233 -27.64 -14.62 -14.50
CA ALA A 233 -28.70 -15.03 -15.44
C ALA A 233 -30.06 -14.81 -14.82
N PHE A 234 -30.99 -14.20 -15.55
CA PHE A 234 -32.26 -13.81 -14.98
C PHE A 234 -33.41 -13.94 -15.97
N PHE A 235 -34.61 -14.20 -15.46
CA PHE A 235 -35.87 -14.16 -16.18
C PHE A 235 -36.93 -13.50 -15.29
N GLY A 236 -38.09 -13.17 -15.85
CA GLY A 236 -39.16 -12.53 -15.07
C GLY A 236 -40.51 -13.21 -15.23
N PHE A 237 -41.41 -12.93 -14.29
CA PHE A 237 -42.84 -13.16 -14.36
C PHE A 237 -43.53 -11.82 -14.57
N THR A 238 -44.38 -11.72 -15.60
CA THR A 238 -45.14 -10.49 -15.86
C THR A 238 -46.24 -10.30 -14.83
N ASP A 239 -46.75 -9.07 -14.73
CA ASP A 239 -47.87 -8.76 -13.85
C ASP A 239 -49.12 -9.58 -14.19
N GLU A 240 -49.44 -9.78 -15.48
CA GLU A 240 -50.59 -10.60 -15.89
C GLU A 240 -50.41 -12.07 -15.51
N GLN A 241 -49.19 -12.60 -15.66
CA GLN A 241 -48.89 -13.99 -15.30
C GLN A 241 -49.10 -14.20 -13.79
N ILE A 242 -48.62 -13.26 -12.96
CA ILE A 242 -48.80 -13.32 -11.51
C ILE A 242 -50.27 -13.20 -11.12
N LYS A 243 -50.98 -12.22 -11.67
CA LYS A 243 -52.41 -12.00 -11.41
C LYS A 243 -53.27 -13.20 -11.84
N SER A 244 -52.83 -13.99 -12.82
CA SER A 244 -53.52 -15.23 -13.22
C SER A 244 -53.57 -16.33 -12.16
N TYR A 245 -52.83 -16.16 -11.05
CA TYR A 245 -52.88 -17.05 -9.90
C TYR A 245 -53.91 -16.62 -8.85
N PHE A 246 -54.36 -15.36 -8.88
CA PHE A 246 -55.24 -14.82 -7.84
C PHE A 246 -56.66 -15.35 -7.98
N SER A 247 -57.25 -15.75 -6.86
CA SER A 247 -58.62 -16.22 -6.77
C SER A 247 -59.61 -15.05 -6.80
N PRO A 248 -60.89 -15.31 -7.13
CA PRO A 248 -61.94 -14.30 -7.03
C PRO A 248 -62.05 -13.65 -5.64
N GLU A 249 -61.72 -14.39 -4.58
CA GLU A 249 -61.73 -13.86 -3.21
C GLU A 249 -60.63 -12.81 -2.99
N THR A 250 -59.43 -13.02 -3.53
CA THR A 250 -58.35 -12.02 -3.49
C THR A 250 -58.78 -10.70 -4.13
N TYR A 251 -59.45 -10.75 -5.28
CA TYR A 251 -60.00 -9.56 -5.93
C TYR A 251 -61.11 -8.91 -5.10
N ARG A 252 -62.00 -9.70 -4.49
CA ARG A 252 -63.06 -9.19 -3.61
C ARG A 252 -62.50 -8.46 -2.38
N LEU A 253 -61.49 -9.05 -1.73
CA LEU A 253 -60.80 -8.43 -0.59
C LEU A 253 -60.06 -7.16 -1.02
N TRP A 254 -59.45 -7.14 -2.20
CA TRP A 254 -58.82 -5.95 -2.75
C TRP A 254 -59.83 -4.81 -2.97
N ASP A 255 -60.98 -5.10 -3.59
CA ASP A 255 -62.03 -4.10 -3.83
C ASP A 255 -62.57 -3.53 -2.51
N GLN A 256 -62.73 -4.37 -1.48
CA GLN A 256 -63.08 -3.91 -0.13
C GLN A 256 -62.01 -2.99 0.44
N THR A 257 -60.74 -3.39 0.38
CA THR A 257 -59.60 -2.59 0.85
C THR A 257 -59.57 -1.22 0.18
N LYS A 258 -59.81 -1.18 -1.13
CA LYS A 258 -59.87 0.04 -1.94
C LYS A 258 -61.02 0.96 -1.55
N SER A 259 -62.18 0.40 -1.19
CA SER A 259 -63.36 1.17 -0.78
C SER A 259 -63.35 1.61 0.70
N GLU A 260 -62.47 1.04 1.51
CA GLU A 260 -62.40 1.30 2.95
C GLU A 260 -61.73 2.65 3.23
N THR A 261 -62.33 3.43 4.14
CA THR A 261 -61.83 4.77 4.52
C THR A 261 -61.24 4.79 5.92
N ASN A 262 -61.55 3.79 6.76
CA ASN A 262 -60.94 3.64 8.07
C ASN A 262 -59.56 2.98 7.95
N GLU A 263 -58.49 3.72 8.27
CA GLU A 263 -57.10 3.24 8.15
C GLU A 263 -56.83 1.92 8.90
N SER A 264 -57.40 1.74 10.09
CA SER A 264 -57.20 0.53 10.89
C SER A 264 -57.79 -0.69 10.19
N ARG A 265 -59.03 -0.56 9.70
CA ARG A 265 -59.75 -1.63 9.00
C ARG A 265 -59.16 -1.88 7.61
N GLN A 266 -58.72 -0.83 6.92
CA GLN A 266 -58.01 -0.95 5.65
C GLN A 266 -56.71 -1.75 5.83
N GLY A 267 -55.98 -1.53 6.93
CA GLY A 267 -54.80 -2.32 7.28
C GLY A 267 -55.09 -3.79 7.56
N GLU A 268 -56.23 -4.12 8.18
CA GLU A 268 -56.68 -5.51 8.38
C GLU A 268 -57.07 -6.22 7.09
N LEU A 269 -57.81 -5.52 6.22
CA LEU A 269 -58.18 -6.03 4.90
C LEU A 269 -56.93 -6.26 4.05
N LEU A 270 -55.98 -5.34 4.08
CA LEU A 270 -54.72 -5.45 3.37
C LEU A 270 -53.90 -6.68 3.83
N ARG A 271 -53.83 -6.94 5.14
CA ARG A 271 -53.23 -8.19 5.67
C ARG A 271 -53.95 -9.45 5.20
N SER A 272 -55.27 -9.37 5.01
CA SER A 272 -56.07 -10.47 4.48
C SER A 272 -55.79 -10.70 3.00
N VAL A 273 -55.63 -9.64 2.20
CA VAL A 273 -55.19 -9.72 0.81
C VAL A 273 -53.79 -10.34 0.73
N GLU A 274 -52.83 -9.86 1.52
CA GLU A 274 -51.47 -10.40 1.58
C GLU A 274 -51.47 -11.91 1.87
N LYS A 275 -52.28 -12.35 2.84
CA LYS A 275 -52.43 -13.76 3.18
C LYS A 275 -53.03 -14.57 2.03
N ASN A 276 -54.15 -14.12 1.46
CA ASN A 276 -54.82 -14.84 0.37
C ASN A 276 -53.94 -14.92 -0.89
N VAL A 277 -53.23 -13.85 -1.26
CA VAL A 277 -52.27 -13.86 -2.37
C VAL A 277 -51.21 -14.94 -2.18
N LYS A 278 -50.70 -15.10 -0.96
CA LYS A 278 -49.74 -16.15 -0.63
C LYS A 278 -50.36 -17.55 -0.78
N GLU A 279 -51.57 -17.75 -0.28
CA GLU A 279 -52.30 -19.03 -0.35
C GLU A 279 -52.65 -19.41 -1.79
N ASP A 280 -53.16 -18.45 -2.57
CA ASP A 280 -53.48 -18.60 -4.00
C ASP A 280 -52.28 -19.13 -4.79
N ILE A 281 -51.11 -18.50 -4.68
CA ILE A 281 -49.89 -18.93 -5.38
C ILE A 281 -49.40 -20.29 -4.86
N LEU A 282 -49.51 -20.57 -3.56
CA LEU A 282 -49.08 -21.86 -3.02
C LEU A 282 -49.99 -23.02 -3.43
N SER A 283 -51.28 -22.74 -3.63
CA SER A 283 -52.32 -23.73 -3.95
C SER A 283 -52.21 -24.32 -5.36
N VAL A 284 -51.53 -23.64 -6.30
CA VAL A 284 -51.38 -24.18 -7.66
C VAL A 284 -50.48 -25.40 -7.66
N ASP A 285 -50.87 -26.46 -8.36
CA ASP A 285 -50.07 -27.70 -8.44
C ASP A 285 -48.69 -27.43 -9.05
N PHE A 286 -48.67 -26.70 -10.17
CA PHE A 286 -47.48 -26.33 -10.93
C PHE A 286 -47.52 -24.87 -11.35
N LEU A 287 -46.34 -24.24 -11.44
CA LEU A 287 -46.19 -22.89 -11.97
C LEU A 287 -46.48 -22.90 -13.48
N LYS A 288 -47.26 -21.92 -13.94
CA LYS A 288 -47.59 -21.74 -15.37
C LYS A 288 -46.40 -21.12 -16.10
N LEU A 289 -45.32 -21.89 -16.28
CA LEU A 289 -44.06 -21.43 -16.90
C LEU A 289 -44.15 -21.42 -18.43
N THR A 290 -43.69 -20.33 -19.06
CA THR A 290 -43.52 -20.26 -20.52
C THR A 290 -42.35 -21.15 -21.00
N PRO A 291 -42.26 -21.50 -22.30
CA PRO A 291 -41.12 -22.25 -22.84
C PRO A 291 -39.75 -21.61 -22.54
N GLU A 292 -39.69 -20.28 -22.58
CA GLU A 292 -38.51 -19.46 -22.29
C GLU A 292 -38.12 -19.61 -20.82
N GLN A 293 -39.09 -19.44 -19.90
CA GLN A 293 -38.89 -19.59 -18.46
C GLN A 293 -38.44 -21.01 -18.10
N LYS A 294 -39.04 -22.03 -18.73
CA LYS A 294 -38.61 -23.44 -18.55
C LYS A 294 -37.17 -23.64 -19.00
N THR A 295 -36.79 -23.04 -20.13
CA THR A 295 -35.41 -23.19 -20.62
C THR A 295 -34.41 -22.42 -19.76
N ALA A 296 -34.77 -21.23 -19.29
CA ALA A 296 -34.00 -20.46 -18.33
C ALA A 296 -33.76 -21.26 -17.04
N LEU A 297 -34.83 -21.84 -16.48
CA LEU A 297 -34.74 -22.68 -15.28
C LEU A 297 -33.89 -23.94 -15.51
N ASN A 298 -34.01 -24.60 -16.66
CA ASN A 298 -33.15 -25.73 -17.01
C ASN A 298 -31.68 -25.33 -17.13
N GLY A 299 -31.41 -24.15 -17.68
CA GLY A 299 -30.07 -23.59 -17.74
C GLY A 299 -29.47 -23.31 -16.37
N LEU A 300 -30.30 -22.89 -15.42
CA LEU A 300 -29.91 -22.61 -14.04
C LEU A 300 -29.86 -23.87 -13.16
N LYS A 301 -29.92 -25.08 -13.74
CA LYS A 301 -29.97 -26.32 -12.95
C LYS A 301 -28.74 -26.47 -12.06
N GLY A 302 -28.96 -26.78 -10.78
CA GLY A 302 -27.89 -26.89 -9.78
C GLY A 302 -27.37 -25.55 -9.26
N LYS A 303 -27.91 -24.41 -9.74
CA LYS A 303 -27.62 -23.08 -9.22
C LYS A 303 -28.58 -22.68 -8.10
N THR A 304 -28.14 -21.73 -7.30
CA THR A 304 -28.97 -21.02 -6.32
C THR A 304 -29.61 -19.81 -6.99
N LEU A 305 -30.85 -19.53 -6.64
CA LEU A 305 -31.66 -18.44 -7.17
C LEU A 305 -31.95 -17.39 -6.10
N ILE A 306 -32.16 -16.17 -6.55
CA ILE A 306 -32.74 -15.06 -5.80
C ILE A 306 -33.98 -14.56 -6.54
N VAL A 307 -35.07 -14.37 -5.79
CA VAL A 307 -36.35 -13.89 -6.30
C VAL A 307 -36.59 -12.51 -5.72
N ARG A 308 -36.80 -11.52 -6.59
CA ARG A 308 -36.90 -10.09 -6.26
C ARG A 308 -38.19 -9.52 -6.84
N SER A 309 -38.79 -8.59 -6.10
CA SER A 309 -39.81 -7.71 -6.67
C SER A 309 -39.22 -6.88 -7.81
N SER A 310 -39.97 -6.67 -8.89
CA SER A 310 -39.50 -5.98 -10.11
C SER A 310 -40.55 -5.01 -10.67
N SER A 311 -41.49 -4.50 -9.86
CA SER A 311 -42.50 -3.55 -10.36
C SER A 311 -41.90 -2.19 -10.69
N ASN A 312 -42.73 -1.17 -10.95
CA ASN A 312 -42.30 0.21 -11.25
C ASN A 312 -41.69 0.93 -10.03
N GLU A 313 -40.64 0.35 -9.44
CA GLU A 313 -39.97 0.80 -8.21
C GLU A 313 -38.91 1.87 -8.48
N ASP A 314 -38.49 2.02 -9.73
CA ASP A 314 -37.42 2.92 -10.18
C ASP A 314 -37.96 4.19 -10.89
N GLY A 315 -39.24 4.52 -10.68
CA GLY A 315 -39.87 5.75 -11.18
C GLY A 315 -39.57 6.99 -10.33
N ARG A 316 -40.40 8.04 -10.44
CA ARG A 316 -40.28 9.27 -9.62
C ARG A 316 -40.48 9.05 -8.11
N ILE A 317 -41.05 7.92 -7.71
CA ILE A 317 -41.23 7.52 -6.30
C ILE A 317 -40.40 6.26 -6.09
N VAL A 318 -39.37 6.39 -5.25
CA VAL A 318 -38.48 5.27 -4.92
C VAL A 318 -39.12 4.43 -3.81
N ASN A 319 -39.44 3.16 -4.10
CA ASN A 319 -39.89 2.21 -3.08
C ASN A 319 -38.72 1.36 -2.56
N ALA A 320 -37.65 1.99 -2.05
CA ALA A 320 -36.47 1.26 -1.60
C ALA A 320 -36.77 0.46 -0.32
N GLY A 321 -36.51 -0.85 -0.36
CA GLY A 321 -36.70 -1.74 0.79
C GLY A 321 -38.15 -2.00 1.20
N GLY A 322 -39.15 -1.57 0.41
CA GLY A 322 -40.56 -1.78 0.74
C GLY A 322 -41.10 -3.17 0.40
N ASN A 323 -40.46 -3.88 -0.54
CA ASN A 323 -40.84 -5.21 -0.99
C ASN A 323 -39.79 -6.25 -0.58
N LYS A 324 -40.21 -7.50 -0.39
CA LYS A 324 -39.33 -8.59 0.05
C LYS A 324 -38.47 -9.12 -1.10
N THR A 325 -37.23 -9.49 -0.77
CA THR A 325 -36.35 -10.28 -1.63
C THR A 325 -36.03 -11.60 -0.92
N VAL A 326 -36.07 -12.72 -1.65
CA VAL A 326 -35.78 -14.06 -1.10
C VAL A 326 -34.61 -14.65 -1.87
N GLY A 327 -33.44 -14.75 -1.22
CA GLY A 327 -32.25 -15.43 -1.76
C GLY A 327 -32.20 -16.90 -1.37
N GLY A 328 -31.13 -17.61 -1.70
CA GLY A 328 -30.80 -18.93 -1.17
C GLY A 328 -31.69 -20.06 -1.68
N ILE A 329 -32.39 -19.84 -2.80
CA ILE A 329 -33.40 -20.78 -3.30
C ILE A 329 -32.69 -21.80 -4.18
N LEU A 330 -32.67 -23.08 -3.76
CA LEU A 330 -32.25 -24.14 -4.68
C LEU A 330 -33.24 -24.20 -5.84
N ASN A 331 -32.71 -24.30 -7.07
CA ASN A 331 -33.52 -24.35 -8.28
C ASN A 331 -34.39 -25.61 -8.37
N THR A 332 -35.54 -25.54 -7.70
CA THR A 332 -36.61 -26.52 -7.67
C THR A 332 -37.92 -25.76 -7.73
N GLU A 333 -38.88 -26.28 -8.48
CA GLU A 333 -40.17 -25.61 -8.67
C GLU A 333 -40.89 -25.35 -7.34
N ARG A 334 -40.79 -26.29 -6.39
CA ARG A 334 -41.36 -26.14 -5.04
C ARG A 334 -40.83 -24.91 -4.31
N LEU A 335 -39.51 -24.74 -4.24
CA LEU A 335 -38.90 -23.62 -3.53
C LEU A 335 -39.07 -22.30 -4.30
N LEU A 336 -39.04 -22.35 -5.63
CA LEU A 336 -39.34 -21.19 -6.47
C LEU A 336 -40.78 -20.69 -6.24
N LYS A 337 -41.76 -21.61 -6.20
CA LYS A 337 -43.17 -21.28 -5.89
C LYS A 337 -43.32 -20.65 -4.50
N GLN A 338 -42.63 -21.19 -3.50
CA GLN A 338 -42.63 -20.63 -2.14
C GLN A 338 -42.06 -19.20 -2.11
N ALA A 339 -40.91 -18.98 -2.75
CA ALA A 339 -40.30 -17.66 -2.82
C ALA A 339 -41.16 -16.67 -3.62
N LEU A 340 -41.77 -17.13 -4.73
CA LEU A 340 -42.69 -16.32 -5.53
C LEU A 340 -43.87 -15.86 -4.68
N ALA A 341 -44.49 -16.76 -3.92
CA ALA A 341 -45.60 -16.43 -3.03
C ALA A 341 -45.21 -15.40 -1.98
N GLU A 342 -44.01 -15.51 -1.38
CA GLU A 342 -43.52 -14.53 -0.40
C GLU A 342 -43.22 -13.16 -0.99
N VAL A 343 -42.59 -13.12 -2.17
CA VAL A 343 -42.27 -11.86 -2.85
C VAL A 343 -43.55 -11.18 -3.32
N VAL A 344 -44.48 -11.90 -3.94
CA VAL A 344 -45.75 -11.34 -4.43
C VAL A 344 -46.63 -10.87 -3.27
N ALA A 345 -46.74 -11.64 -2.19
CA ALA A 345 -47.49 -11.22 -1.00
C ALA A 345 -46.93 -9.90 -0.43
N SER A 346 -45.61 -9.70 -0.44
CA SER A 346 -44.99 -8.48 0.10
C SER A 346 -45.40 -7.19 -0.60
N TYR A 347 -45.89 -7.26 -1.86
CA TYR A 347 -46.47 -6.09 -2.54
C TYR A 347 -47.68 -5.52 -1.82
N PHE A 348 -48.40 -6.39 -1.12
CA PHE A 348 -49.59 -6.10 -0.30
C PHE A 348 -49.24 -5.85 1.16
N GLY A 349 -47.96 -5.84 1.54
CA GLY A 349 -47.55 -5.48 2.89
C GLY A 349 -47.79 -3.99 3.18
N TYR A 350 -48.14 -3.67 4.43
CA TYR A 350 -48.38 -2.29 4.86
C TYR A 350 -47.18 -1.35 4.57
N ARG A 351 -45.94 -1.82 4.78
CA ARG A 351 -44.71 -1.05 4.50
C ARG A 351 -44.58 -0.69 3.02
N SER A 352 -44.83 -1.66 2.14
CA SER A 352 -44.83 -1.47 0.69
C SER A 352 -45.83 -0.38 0.27
N PHE A 353 -47.03 -0.37 0.86
CA PHE A 353 -48.05 0.65 0.61
C PHE A 353 -47.66 2.03 1.15
N LYS A 354 -47.12 2.11 2.38
CA LYS A 354 -46.64 3.37 2.98
C LYS A 354 -45.62 4.06 2.08
N ASN A 355 -44.70 3.30 1.50
CA ASN A 355 -43.64 3.85 0.64
C ASN A 355 -44.15 4.31 -0.73
N ARG A 356 -45.29 3.78 -1.22
CA ARG A 356 -45.95 4.20 -2.47
C ARG A 356 -46.86 5.43 -2.28
N SER A 357 -47.05 5.87 -1.04
CA SER A 357 -48.08 6.82 -0.62
C SER A 357 -47.91 8.32 -0.95
N PRO A 358 -46.78 8.89 -1.41
CA PRO A 358 -46.67 10.36 -1.37
C PRO A 358 -47.39 11.14 -2.49
N PHE A 359 -47.77 10.53 -3.63
CA PHE A 359 -48.36 11.29 -4.76
C PHE A 359 -49.57 10.66 -5.46
N GLU A 360 -49.88 9.38 -5.22
CA GLU A 360 -51.06 8.69 -5.77
C GLU A 360 -51.81 7.97 -4.65
N ASN A 361 -53.14 7.81 -4.79
CA ASN A 361 -53.88 6.92 -3.91
C ASN A 361 -53.33 5.49 -4.14
N PRO A 362 -52.60 4.89 -3.19
CA PRO A 362 -51.92 3.61 -3.41
C PRO A 362 -52.92 2.46 -3.59
N PHE A 363 -54.20 2.69 -3.27
CA PHE A 363 -55.30 1.76 -3.46
C PHE A 363 -56.12 2.01 -4.73
N ALA A 364 -55.76 2.99 -5.57
CA ALA A 364 -56.49 3.28 -6.81
C ALA A 364 -56.54 2.07 -7.75
N HIS A 365 -55.44 1.32 -7.81
CA HIS A 365 -55.30 0.11 -8.61
C HIS A 365 -54.54 -0.96 -7.82
N MET A 366 -54.84 -2.22 -8.10
CA MET A 366 -54.05 -3.34 -7.57
C MET A 366 -52.58 -3.16 -7.99
N PRO A 367 -51.62 -3.33 -7.08
CA PRO A 367 -50.23 -3.08 -7.38
C PRO A 367 -49.72 -3.97 -8.52
N LEU A 368 -48.78 -3.43 -9.30
CA LEU A 368 -48.03 -4.22 -10.27
C LEU A 368 -47.12 -5.18 -9.52
N CYS A 369 -47.25 -6.49 -9.77
CA CYS A 369 -46.61 -7.54 -8.99
C CYS A 369 -45.57 -8.33 -9.80
N SER A 370 -44.94 -7.71 -10.80
CA SER A 370 -43.95 -8.40 -11.64
C SER A 370 -42.73 -8.84 -10.83
N VAL A 371 -42.25 -10.06 -11.08
CA VAL A 371 -41.19 -10.69 -10.28
C VAL A 371 -39.98 -11.00 -11.15
N LEU A 372 -38.80 -10.76 -10.62
CA LEU A 372 -37.52 -11.11 -11.22
C LEU A 372 -36.95 -12.36 -10.51
N VAL A 373 -36.53 -13.35 -11.28
CA VAL A 373 -35.78 -14.51 -10.80
C VAL A 373 -34.39 -14.45 -11.41
N MET A 374 -33.37 -14.51 -10.57
CA MET A 374 -31.97 -14.36 -10.98
C MET A 374 -31.09 -15.44 -10.35
N GLU A 375 -30.02 -15.84 -11.02
CA GLU A 375 -28.91 -16.60 -10.43
C GLU A 375 -28.31 -15.80 -9.27
N GLN A 376 -28.28 -16.39 -8.09
CA GLN A 376 -27.59 -15.78 -6.96
C GLN A 376 -26.10 -16.13 -7.02
N VAL A 377 -25.26 -15.09 -7.06
CA VAL A 377 -23.83 -15.22 -6.79
C VAL A 377 -23.68 -15.60 -5.31
N THR A 378 -23.11 -16.76 -5.05
CA THR A 378 -23.03 -17.38 -3.71
C THR A 378 -21.59 -17.40 -3.19
N GLU A 379 -21.47 -17.51 -1.86
CA GLU A 379 -20.18 -17.75 -1.19
C GLU A 379 -19.76 -19.20 -1.41
N ASP A 380 -18.51 -19.41 -1.84
CA ASP A 380 -17.86 -20.73 -1.91
C ASP A 380 -16.77 -20.79 -0.80
N ASP A 381 -15.56 -21.28 -1.09
CA ASP A 381 -14.45 -21.32 -0.12
C ASP A 381 -13.88 -19.93 0.25
N HIS A 382 -14.26 -18.89 -0.51
CA HIS A 382 -13.83 -17.52 -0.31
C HIS A 382 -15.03 -16.59 -0.08
N PRO A 383 -14.94 -15.66 0.90
CA PRO A 383 -15.99 -14.68 1.14
C PRO A 383 -16.25 -13.84 -0.12
N LEU A 384 -17.52 -13.72 -0.51
CA LEU A 384 -17.92 -12.75 -1.51
C LEU A 384 -17.78 -11.32 -0.98
N VAL A 385 -17.69 -10.36 -1.88
CA VAL A 385 -17.83 -8.94 -1.55
C VAL A 385 -19.13 -8.45 -2.18
N SER A 386 -19.98 -7.81 -1.40
CA SER A 386 -21.13 -7.08 -1.94
C SER A 386 -20.92 -5.59 -1.75
N GLY A 387 -21.41 -4.79 -2.67
CA GLY A 387 -21.30 -3.34 -2.57
C GLY A 387 -22.35 -2.59 -3.35
N VAL A 388 -22.41 -1.30 -3.06
CA VAL A 388 -23.27 -0.30 -3.69
C VAL A 388 -22.39 0.85 -4.16
N MET A 389 -22.57 1.28 -5.40
CA MET A 389 -21.87 2.42 -5.99
C MET A 389 -22.88 3.44 -6.47
N MET A 390 -22.82 4.64 -5.88
CA MET A 390 -23.46 5.82 -6.47
C MET A 390 -22.45 6.46 -7.42
N THR A 391 -22.82 6.61 -8.68
CA THR A 391 -21.93 7.20 -9.69
C THR A 391 -21.73 8.70 -9.51
N HIS A 392 -22.67 9.34 -8.82
CA HIS A 392 -22.56 10.67 -8.25
C HIS A 392 -23.27 10.68 -6.89
N LYS A 393 -22.66 11.23 -5.84
CA LYS A 393 -23.31 11.35 -4.53
C LYS A 393 -24.29 12.54 -4.56
N PRO A 394 -25.61 12.33 -4.39
CA PRO A 394 -26.56 13.44 -4.39
C PRO A 394 -26.19 14.49 -3.34
N ASN A 395 -26.42 15.76 -3.69
CA ASN A 395 -26.21 16.91 -2.80
C ASN A 395 -24.74 17.23 -2.47
N TRP A 396 -23.77 16.52 -3.05
CA TRP A 396 -22.35 16.85 -2.96
C TRP A 396 -21.95 17.64 -4.21
N SER A 397 -21.30 18.78 -4.02
CA SER A 397 -20.75 19.63 -5.08
C SER A 397 -19.22 19.72 -4.96
N SER A 398 -18.53 20.28 -5.93
CA SER A 398 -17.17 20.76 -5.74
C SER A 398 -17.02 22.09 -6.46
N ASP A 399 -16.26 23.02 -5.90
CA ASP A 399 -15.95 24.32 -6.51
C ASP A 399 -15.19 24.20 -7.84
N GLN A 400 -14.56 23.05 -8.09
CA GLN A 400 -13.82 22.75 -9.32
C GLN A 400 -14.53 21.78 -10.28
N GLU A 401 -15.80 21.43 -10.02
CA GLU A 401 -16.63 20.46 -10.78
C GLU A 401 -15.93 19.19 -11.32
N GLY A 402 -16.20 18.07 -10.65
CA GLY A 402 -16.07 16.74 -11.22
C GLY A 402 -17.05 15.79 -10.53
N ARG A 403 -17.54 14.79 -11.26
CA ARG A 403 -18.40 13.71 -10.75
C ARG A 403 -17.81 13.07 -9.47
N ILE A 404 -18.50 13.21 -8.32
CA ILE A 404 -18.09 12.56 -7.07
C ILE A 404 -18.78 11.19 -6.92
N ALA A 405 -18.08 10.11 -7.23
CA ALA A 405 -18.62 8.77 -7.02
C ALA A 405 -18.37 8.28 -5.58
N GLN A 406 -19.33 7.54 -5.03
CA GLN A 406 -19.21 6.90 -3.71
C GLN A 406 -19.44 5.41 -3.84
N ILE A 407 -18.54 4.61 -3.27
CA ILE A 407 -18.67 3.16 -3.17
C ILE A 407 -18.72 2.76 -1.69
N SER A 408 -19.66 1.89 -1.33
CA SER A 408 -19.68 1.20 -0.05
C SER A 408 -19.69 -0.31 -0.26
N ALA A 409 -18.82 -1.05 0.41
CA ALA A 409 -18.74 -2.51 0.23
C ALA A 409 -18.33 -3.24 1.50
N SER A 410 -18.78 -4.48 1.65
CA SER A 410 -18.39 -5.37 2.75
C SER A 410 -18.35 -6.84 2.32
N TRP A 411 -17.86 -7.69 3.22
CA TRP A 411 -17.88 -9.14 3.04
C TRP A 411 -19.30 -9.70 3.14
N GLY A 412 -19.58 -10.75 2.39
CA GLY A 412 -20.83 -11.50 2.45
C GLY A 412 -21.97 -10.90 1.63
N PHE A 413 -23.19 -11.32 1.94
CA PHE A 413 -24.41 -11.03 1.20
C PHE A 413 -24.83 -9.55 1.27
N GLY A 414 -25.28 -9.01 0.13
CA GLY A 414 -25.54 -7.59 -0.08
C GLY A 414 -26.55 -6.94 0.87
N GLU A 415 -27.48 -7.70 1.46
CA GLU A 415 -28.40 -7.16 2.47
C GLU A 415 -27.65 -6.54 3.66
N GLY A 416 -26.45 -7.03 3.98
CA GLY A 416 -25.62 -6.48 5.06
C GLY A 416 -25.03 -5.11 4.74
N VAL A 417 -24.92 -4.77 3.45
CA VAL A 417 -24.41 -3.47 2.99
C VAL A 417 -25.55 -2.50 2.69
N VAL A 418 -26.77 -2.99 2.44
CA VAL A 418 -27.91 -2.14 2.09
C VAL A 418 -28.82 -1.84 3.30
N SER A 419 -28.93 -2.78 4.24
CA SER A 419 -29.78 -2.66 5.44
C SER A 419 -28.98 -2.21 6.65
N THR A 420 -29.40 -1.12 7.29
CA THR A 420 -28.82 -0.62 8.54
C THR A 420 -29.17 -1.49 9.76
N GLN A 421 -30.25 -2.27 9.70
CA GLN A 421 -30.74 -3.10 10.82
C GLN A 421 -29.78 -4.25 11.21
N LYS A 422 -29.03 -4.81 10.24
CA LYS A 422 -28.09 -5.93 10.48
C LYS A 422 -26.65 -5.46 10.77
N GLY A 423 -26.39 -4.16 10.67
CA GLY A 423 -25.23 -3.50 11.25
C GLY A 423 -23.85 -4.04 10.88
N ILE A 424 -23.68 -4.60 9.68
CA ILE A 424 -22.38 -5.02 9.15
C ILE A 424 -21.61 -3.76 8.75
N ALA A 425 -20.39 -3.61 9.27
CA ALA A 425 -19.53 -2.50 8.87
C ALA A 425 -19.17 -2.62 7.39
N ALA A 426 -19.09 -1.51 6.68
CA ALA A 426 -18.68 -1.47 5.27
C ALA A 426 -17.50 -0.52 5.09
N ASP A 427 -16.57 -0.86 4.20
CA ASP A 427 -15.56 0.07 3.73
C ASP A 427 -16.21 1.09 2.79
N GLU A 428 -15.65 2.29 2.73
CA GLU A 428 -16.13 3.37 1.87
C GLU A 428 -15.00 3.95 1.03
N TRP A 429 -15.30 4.23 -0.23
CA TRP A 429 -14.44 4.96 -1.16
C TRP A 429 -15.18 6.15 -1.73
N ILE A 430 -14.53 7.30 -1.73
CA ILE A 430 -14.96 8.50 -2.42
C ILE A 430 -13.97 8.73 -3.56
N ILE A 431 -14.48 8.80 -4.79
CA ILE A 431 -13.69 8.97 -5.99
C ILE A 431 -14.00 10.34 -6.57
N THR A 432 -12.97 11.17 -6.69
CA THR A 432 -13.03 12.49 -7.32
C THR A 432 -11.95 12.61 -8.39
N GLU A 433 -11.96 13.71 -9.15
CA GLU A 433 -10.89 13.98 -10.12
C GLU A 433 -9.51 14.17 -9.47
N MET A 434 -9.47 14.54 -8.18
CA MET A 434 -8.23 14.70 -7.42
C MET A 434 -7.66 13.39 -6.91
N GLY A 435 -8.47 12.33 -6.83
CA GLY A 435 -8.02 11.02 -6.34
C GLY A 435 -9.09 10.20 -5.63
N ILE A 436 -8.64 9.09 -5.04
CA ILE A 436 -9.47 8.14 -4.30
C ILE A 436 -9.19 8.27 -2.81
N TYR A 437 -10.24 8.44 -2.03
CA TYR A 437 -10.19 8.53 -0.57
C TYR A 437 -10.89 7.32 0.03
N GLU A 438 -10.19 6.56 0.87
CA GLU A 438 -10.71 5.32 1.46
C GLU A 438 -10.90 5.42 2.97
N THR A 439 -11.98 4.83 3.47
CA THR A 439 -12.27 4.63 4.89
C THR A 439 -12.47 3.14 5.12
N ILE A 440 -11.45 2.48 5.69
CA ILE A 440 -11.48 1.05 5.98
C ILE A 440 -12.01 0.82 7.40
N ARG A 441 -13.07 0.02 7.51
CA ARG A 441 -13.73 -0.29 8.79
C ARG A 441 -13.42 -1.71 9.23
N ARG A 442 -13.46 -1.95 10.54
CA ARG A 442 -13.30 -3.30 11.10
C ARG A 442 -14.60 -4.10 10.94
N LYS A 443 -14.57 -5.15 10.09
CA LYS A 443 -15.71 -5.98 9.67
C LYS A 443 -15.72 -7.31 10.44
N THR A 444 -16.18 -7.29 11.69
CA THR A 444 -16.12 -8.47 12.59
C THR A 444 -16.98 -9.65 12.13
N HIS A 445 -18.09 -9.37 11.46
CA HIS A 445 -19.04 -10.36 10.96
C HIS A 445 -19.42 -10.06 9.51
N ARG A 446 -19.97 -11.05 8.82
CA ARG A 446 -20.63 -10.94 7.51
C ARG A 446 -21.94 -11.69 7.50
N LEU A 447 -22.84 -11.33 6.60
CA LEU A 447 -24.06 -12.10 6.36
C LEU A 447 -23.83 -13.15 5.29
N VAL A 448 -24.36 -14.35 5.51
CA VAL A 448 -24.43 -15.42 4.51
C VAL A 448 -25.89 -15.83 4.31
N VAL A 449 -26.25 -16.21 3.10
CA VAL A 449 -27.58 -16.73 2.79
C VAL A 449 -27.58 -18.23 2.91
N LEU A 450 -28.50 -18.78 3.69
CA LEU A 450 -28.69 -20.21 3.86
C LEU A 450 -29.63 -20.78 2.77
N PRO A 451 -29.53 -22.08 2.47
CA PRO A 451 -30.53 -22.76 1.66
C PRO A 451 -31.93 -22.57 2.24
N GLY A 452 -32.87 -22.06 1.44
CA GLY A 452 -34.23 -21.73 1.86
C GLY A 452 -34.46 -20.25 2.22
N GLY A 453 -33.42 -19.40 2.11
CA GLY A 453 -33.56 -17.95 2.03
C GLY A 453 -33.52 -17.17 3.34
N SER A 454 -33.20 -17.85 4.45
CA SER A 454 -32.81 -17.15 5.67
C SER A 454 -31.37 -16.65 5.58
N THR A 455 -31.05 -15.58 6.30
CA THR A 455 -29.68 -15.08 6.44
C THR A 455 -29.11 -15.42 7.80
N LYS A 456 -27.81 -15.69 7.87
CA LYS A 456 -27.08 -15.93 9.11
C LYS A 456 -25.86 -15.01 9.21
N GLU A 457 -25.58 -14.51 10.39
CA GLU A 457 -24.31 -13.83 10.69
C GLU A 457 -23.19 -14.85 10.93
N VAL A 458 -22.06 -14.63 10.28
CA VAL A 458 -20.85 -15.44 10.39
C VAL A 458 -19.69 -14.53 10.77
N VAL A 459 -18.93 -14.94 11.79
CA VAL A 459 -17.72 -14.23 12.21
C VAL A 459 -16.69 -14.27 11.09
N ASN A 460 -16.09 -13.13 10.76
CA ASN A 460 -14.97 -13.07 9.83
C ASN A 460 -13.68 -13.48 10.53
N ASP A 461 -12.85 -14.26 9.84
CA ASP A 461 -11.50 -14.59 10.31
C ASP A 461 -10.69 -13.31 10.57
N SER A 462 -9.77 -13.34 11.53
CA SER A 462 -8.98 -12.17 11.92
C SER A 462 -8.26 -11.51 10.73
N SER A 463 -7.84 -12.29 9.73
CA SER A 463 -7.21 -11.80 8.50
C SER A 463 -8.13 -11.01 7.57
N LEU A 464 -9.45 -11.11 7.74
CA LEU A 464 -10.46 -10.43 6.91
C LEU A 464 -11.05 -9.19 7.58
N GLN A 465 -11.02 -9.12 8.92
CA GLN A 465 -11.72 -8.08 9.68
C GLN A 465 -11.21 -6.67 9.36
N GLU A 466 -9.89 -6.50 9.20
CA GLU A 466 -9.27 -5.21 8.89
C GLU A 466 -8.81 -5.10 7.43
N LYS A 467 -8.98 -6.17 6.65
CA LYS A 467 -8.62 -6.17 5.24
C LYS A 467 -9.60 -5.30 4.46
N ARG A 468 -9.07 -4.48 3.55
CA ARG A 468 -9.89 -3.79 2.53
C ARG A 468 -10.64 -4.80 1.68
N VAL A 469 -11.93 -4.58 1.44
CA VAL A 469 -12.72 -5.51 0.60
C VAL A 469 -12.55 -5.28 -0.89
N LEU A 470 -12.19 -4.07 -1.32
CA LEU A 470 -11.86 -3.74 -2.71
C LEU A 470 -10.37 -3.50 -2.88
N GLU A 471 -9.83 -3.96 -4.00
CA GLU A 471 -8.48 -3.65 -4.47
C GLU A 471 -8.57 -2.57 -5.55
N GLU A 472 -7.45 -1.90 -5.84
CA GLU A 472 -7.37 -0.82 -6.83
C GLU A 472 -7.93 -1.23 -8.20
N ARG A 473 -7.60 -2.44 -8.68
CA ARG A 473 -8.19 -3.02 -9.90
C ARG A 473 -9.71 -3.14 -9.89
N HIS A 474 -10.33 -3.36 -8.72
CA HIS A 474 -11.79 -3.41 -8.61
C HIS A 474 -12.37 -2.01 -8.76
N LEU A 475 -11.74 -1.00 -8.16
CA LEU A 475 -12.15 0.41 -8.27
C LEU A 475 -12.06 0.90 -9.72
N GLU A 476 -10.96 0.59 -10.42
CA GLU A 476 -10.79 0.90 -11.84
C GLU A 476 -11.90 0.29 -12.70
N LYS A 477 -12.18 -1.01 -12.53
CA LYS A 477 -13.26 -1.69 -13.27
C LYS A 477 -14.63 -1.10 -12.94
N LEU A 478 -14.92 -0.82 -11.66
CA LEU A 478 -16.18 -0.22 -11.24
C LEU A 478 -16.37 1.18 -11.84
N GLN A 479 -15.30 1.97 -11.97
CA GLN A 479 -15.38 3.27 -12.64
C GLN A 479 -15.67 3.12 -14.14
N ILE A 480 -15.06 2.15 -14.82
CA ILE A 480 -15.38 1.85 -16.23
C ILE A 480 -16.84 1.41 -16.37
N VAL A 481 -17.34 0.53 -15.48
CA VAL A 481 -18.76 0.13 -15.45
C VAL A 481 -19.63 1.36 -15.28
N ALA A 482 -19.32 2.20 -14.30
CA ALA A 482 -20.10 3.37 -13.97
C ALA A 482 -20.17 4.36 -15.14
N ASN A 483 -19.07 4.61 -15.85
CA ASN A 483 -19.07 5.48 -17.03
C ASN A 483 -19.96 4.92 -18.15
N ARG A 484 -19.80 3.63 -18.49
CA ARG A 484 -20.59 2.97 -19.55
C ARG A 484 -22.07 2.91 -19.25
N LEU A 485 -22.41 2.63 -17.99
CA LEU A 485 -23.80 2.59 -17.58
C LEU A 485 -24.42 3.99 -17.58
N GLU A 486 -23.72 5.03 -17.14
CA GLU A 486 -24.23 6.40 -17.27
C GLU A 486 -24.45 6.81 -18.74
N GLU A 487 -23.53 6.46 -19.65
CA GLU A 487 -23.73 6.69 -21.09
C GLU A 487 -25.00 6.01 -21.63
N THR A 488 -25.27 4.79 -21.14
CA THR A 488 -26.45 4.01 -21.53
C THR A 488 -27.74 4.56 -20.95
N PHE A 489 -27.69 5.04 -19.71
CA PHE A 489 -28.85 5.49 -18.96
C PHE A 489 -29.13 6.98 -19.13
N GLY A 490 -28.15 7.77 -19.56
CA GLY A 490 -28.23 9.23 -19.71
C GLY A 490 -28.36 9.99 -18.39
N CYS A 491 -28.06 9.34 -17.27
CA CYS A 491 -28.20 9.91 -15.92
C CYS A 491 -27.26 9.23 -14.94
N HIS A 492 -27.08 9.82 -13.76
CA HIS A 492 -26.36 9.19 -12.66
C HIS A 492 -27.12 7.97 -12.13
N LEU A 493 -26.39 7.01 -11.58
CA LEU A 493 -26.87 5.70 -11.19
C LEU A 493 -26.50 5.32 -9.77
N ASP A 494 -27.34 4.49 -9.18
CA ASP A 494 -27.06 3.66 -8.00
C ASP A 494 -26.95 2.21 -8.47
N ILE A 495 -25.76 1.63 -8.30
CA ILE A 495 -25.34 0.33 -8.85
C ILE A 495 -25.08 -0.63 -7.69
N GLU A 496 -25.83 -1.72 -7.63
CA GLU A 496 -25.53 -2.84 -6.72
C GLU A 496 -24.65 -3.87 -7.45
N PHE A 497 -23.57 -4.29 -6.80
CA PHE A 497 -22.63 -5.25 -7.35
C PHE A 497 -22.20 -6.31 -6.34
N VAL A 498 -21.77 -7.46 -6.87
CA VAL A 498 -21.17 -8.57 -6.11
C VAL A 498 -19.85 -8.95 -6.78
N ILE A 499 -18.80 -9.18 -6.00
CA ILE A 499 -17.50 -9.64 -6.48
C ILE A 499 -17.23 -11.04 -5.92
N ARG A 500 -16.91 -11.97 -6.83
CA ARG A 500 -16.41 -13.31 -6.50
C ARG A 500 -15.14 -13.57 -7.30
N GLU A 501 -14.04 -13.89 -6.62
CA GLU A 501 -12.75 -14.24 -7.26
C GLU A 501 -12.26 -13.21 -8.31
N ASP A 502 -12.46 -11.90 -8.07
CA ASP A 502 -12.12 -10.76 -8.99
C ASP A 502 -13.08 -10.58 -10.20
N VAL A 503 -14.17 -11.35 -10.27
CA VAL A 503 -15.25 -11.12 -11.24
C VAL A 503 -16.30 -10.22 -10.61
N ILE A 504 -16.62 -9.11 -11.28
CA ILE A 504 -17.68 -8.18 -10.88
C ILE A 504 -18.99 -8.60 -11.54
N TYR A 505 -20.02 -8.78 -10.73
CA TYR A 505 -21.39 -9.03 -11.15
C TYR A 505 -22.24 -7.81 -10.81
N ILE A 506 -22.85 -7.17 -11.81
CA ILE A 506 -23.84 -6.11 -11.62
C ILE A 506 -25.20 -6.78 -11.41
N VAL A 507 -25.74 -6.63 -10.21
CA VAL A 507 -26.99 -7.30 -9.79
C VAL A 507 -28.20 -6.37 -9.82
N GLN A 508 -27.96 -5.05 -9.86
CA GLN A 508 -28.97 -4.02 -10.07
C GLN A 508 -28.29 -2.72 -10.49
N ALA A 509 -28.96 -1.91 -11.31
CA ALA A 509 -28.67 -0.48 -11.38
C ALA A 509 -29.97 0.28 -11.56
N ARG A 510 -30.05 1.47 -10.97
CA ARG A 510 -31.21 2.36 -11.09
C ARG A 510 -30.75 3.81 -11.24
N PRO A 511 -31.50 4.64 -11.99
CA PRO A 511 -31.33 6.09 -11.98
C PRO A 511 -31.39 6.64 -10.56
N ILE A 512 -30.47 7.54 -10.23
CA ILE A 512 -30.61 8.40 -9.06
C ILE A 512 -31.05 9.78 -9.50
N GLN A 513 -31.98 10.34 -8.75
CA GLN A 513 -32.36 11.72 -8.90
C GLN A 513 -31.34 12.57 -8.14
N VAL A 514 -30.56 13.35 -8.86
CA VAL A 514 -29.70 14.38 -8.28
C VAL A 514 -30.50 15.67 -8.34
N PRO A 515 -31.06 16.14 -7.22
CA PRO A 515 -31.79 17.40 -7.22
C PRO A 515 -30.82 18.53 -7.60
N GLU A 516 -31.27 19.41 -8.48
CA GLU A 516 -30.55 20.63 -8.83
C GLU A 516 -30.38 21.47 -7.56
N MET A 517 -29.14 21.77 -7.17
CA MET A 517 -28.86 22.63 -6.02
C MET A 517 -29.19 24.08 -6.38
N LYS A 518 -30.33 24.56 -5.90
CA LYS A 518 -30.79 25.94 -6.10
C LYS A 518 -30.50 26.76 -4.85
N ASP A 519 -29.68 27.80 -5.02
CA ASP A 519 -29.36 28.79 -3.99
C ASP A 519 -28.96 28.14 -2.64
N PRO A 520 -27.91 27.29 -2.62
CA PRO A 520 -27.47 26.66 -1.39
C PRO A 520 -27.15 27.73 -0.36
N THR A 521 -27.47 27.46 0.91
CA THR A 521 -27.18 28.38 2.00
C THR A 521 -26.59 27.69 3.19
N PHE A 522 -25.65 28.36 3.83
CA PHE A 522 -25.03 27.90 5.06
C PHE A 522 -25.12 28.96 6.15
N LEU A 523 -24.93 28.51 7.38
CA LEU A 523 -24.84 29.37 8.54
C LEU A 523 -23.37 29.55 8.88
N ASP A 524 -22.91 30.79 8.78
CA ASP A 524 -21.53 31.15 9.08
C ASP A 524 -21.25 30.94 10.58
N PRO A 525 -20.25 30.14 10.96
CA PRO A 525 -19.90 29.93 12.36
C PRO A 525 -19.70 31.23 13.15
N GLU A 526 -19.21 32.30 12.50
CA GLU A 526 -18.99 33.61 13.13
C GLU A 526 -20.30 34.36 13.42
N THR A 527 -21.38 34.08 12.68
CA THR A 527 -22.68 34.73 12.87
C THR A 527 -23.58 33.99 13.86
N ILE A 528 -23.17 32.81 14.34
CA ILE A 528 -23.94 32.07 15.35
C ILE A 528 -23.91 32.85 16.68
N PRO A 529 -25.07 33.28 17.24
CA PRO A 529 -25.12 33.99 18.51
C PRO A 529 -24.35 33.25 19.61
N GLN A 530 -23.43 33.90 20.32
CA GLN A 530 -22.64 33.24 21.36
C GLN A 530 -23.50 32.71 22.52
N ASN A 531 -24.62 33.36 22.79
CA ASN A 531 -25.54 33.02 23.89
C ASN A 531 -26.70 32.10 23.47
N GLY A 532 -26.77 31.68 22.19
CA GLY A 532 -27.79 30.75 21.71
C GLY A 532 -27.46 29.30 22.05
N ILE A 533 -28.47 28.46 22.27
CA ILE A 533 -28.28 27.02 22.46
C ILE A 533 -27.93 26.39 21.10
N LYS A 534 -26.82 25.65 21.04
CA LYS A 534 -26.28 25.06 19.82
C LYS A 534 -26.07 23.57 20.01
N PHE A 535 -26.38 22.81 18.97
CA PHE A 535 -26.01 21.41 18.87
C PHE A 535 -25.18 21.22 17.61
N TYR A 536 -24.11 20.44 17.75
CA TYR A 536 -23.21 20.11 16.67
C TYR A 536 -23.33 18.63 16.34
N GLY A 537 -23.34 18.32 15.05
CA GLY A 537 -23.47 16.96 14.58
C GLY A 537 -23.04 16.80 13.14
N LYS A 538 -23.46 15.69 12.55
CA LYS A 538 -23.16 15.34 11.16
C LYS A 538 -24.45 15.17 10.37
N ALA A 539 -24.57 15.86 9.24
CA ALA A 539 -25.63 15.58 8.28
C ALA A 539 -25.33 14.27 7.54
N VAL A 540 -26.29 13.36 7.56
CA VAL A 540 -26.28 12.10 6.80
C VAL A 540 -27.14 12.19 5.55
N VAL A 541 -28.16 13.06 5.56
CA VAL A 541 -28.90 13.50 4.38
C VAL A 541 -28.97 15.03 4.44
N PHE A 542 -28.57 15.70 3.35
CA PHE A 542 -28.39 17.17 3.33
C PHE A 542 -29.65 17.97 3.00
N GLY A 543 -30.76 17.30 2.68
CA GLY A 543 -31.97 17.97 2.21
C GLY A 543 -31.70 18.77 0.92
N GLU A 544 -32.15 20.02 0.88
CA GLU A 544 -31.92 20.95 -0.23
C GLU A 544 -30.60 21.75 -0.12
N ASN A 545 -29.70 21.39 0.80
CA ASN A 545 -28.48 22.16 1.10
C ASN A 545 -28.73 23.63 1.52
N ARG A 546 -29.87 23.88 2.17
CA ARG A 546 -30.25 25.21 2.65
C ARG A 546 -30.40 25.22 4.16
N LEU A 547 -30.16 26.39 4.74
CA LEU A 547 -30.59 26.70 6.10
C LEU A 547 -32.11 26.59 6.17
N MET A 548 -32.61 25.81 7.14
CA MET A 548 -34.03 25.58 7.33
C MET A 548 -34.47 26.05 8.71
N SER A 549 -35.49 26.90 8.75
CA SER A 549 -36.20 27.24 9.97
C SER A 549 -37.36 26.26 10.15
N VAL A 550 -37.21 25.34 11.10
CA VAL A 550 -38.17 24.26 11.35
C VAL A 550 -38.81 24.49 12.71
N SER A 551 -40.14 24.51 12.75
CA SER A 551 -40.85 24.53 14.03
C SER A 551 -40.55 23.26 14.81
N GLY A 552 -40.51 23.33 16.14
CA GLY A 552 -40.41 22.17 17.03
C GLY A 552 -41.24 21.03 16.47
N LYS A 553 -42.57 21.10 16.49
CA LYS A 553 -43.52 20.04 16.05
C LYS A 553 -43.25 19.35 14.69
N SER A 554 -42.44 19.95 13.80
CA SER A 554 -42.04 19.40 12.50
C SER A 554 -40.71 18.62 12.52
N LEU A 555 -39.96 18.55 13.63
CA LEU A 555 -38.78 17.68 13.75
C LEU A 555 -39.17 16.25 14.20
N LEU A 556 -38.50 15.24 13.64
CA LEU A 556 -38.63 13.86 14.10
C LEU A 556 -37.35 13.43 14.83
N PHE A 557 -37.49 13.08 16.10
CA PHE A 557 -36.41 12.45 16.87
C PHE A 557 -36.55 10.92 16.82
N ALA A 558 -35.51 10.23 16.41
CA ALA A 558 -35.42 8.77 16.37
C ALA A 558 -34.02 8.30 16.83
N SER A 559 -33.85 7.00 17.09
CA SER A 559 -32.53 6.44 17.41
C SER A 559 -31.62 6.35 16.19
N ASN A 560 -32.15 5.80 15.09
CA ASN A 560 -31.48 5.62 13.81
C ASN A 560 -32.43 5.93 12.63
N LEU A 561 -31.89 5.88 11.41
CA LEU A 561 -32.63 6.20 10.19
C LEU A 561 -33.80 5.25 9.91
N ASP A 562 -33.71 3.97 10.29
CA ASP A 562 -34.78 3.00 10.03
C ASP A 562 -36.01 3.29 10.92
N GLU A 563 -35.79 3.54 12.21
CA GLU A 563 -36.87 4.00 13.10
C GLU A 563 -37.48 5.32 12.61
N ALA A 564 -36.63 6.23 12.09
CA ALA A 564 -37.12 7.47 11.52
C ALA A 564 -38.04 7.23 10.32
N ASP A 565 -37.64 6.39 9.36
CA ASP A 565 -38.43 6.04 8.16
C ASP A 565 -39.79 5.43 8.53
N GLU A 566 -39.82 4.58 9.56
CA GLU A 566 -41.04 3.98 10.09
C GLU A 566 -41.98 5.01 10.74
N LYS A 567 -41.44 5.99 11.47
CA LYS A 567 -42.23 7.01 12.18
C LYS A 567 -42.52 8.27 11.37
N PHE A 568 -41.83 8.45 10.25
CA PHE A 568 -41.97 9.63 9.40
C PHE A 568 -43.39 9.75 8.83
N SER A 569 -43.85 11.00 8.69
CA SER A 569 -45.15 11.39 8.14
C SER A 569 -45.09 12.81 7.60
N SER A 570 -46.10 13.24 6.84
CA SER A 570 -46.15 14.53 6.13
C SER A 570 -46.03 15.79 7.00
N LYS A 571 -46.19 15.67 8.32
CA LYS A 571 -45.98 16.79 9.26
C LYS A 571 -44.51 17.10 9.53
N HIS A 572 -43.60 16.16 9.23
CA HIS A 572 -42.20 16.29 9.57
C HIS A 572 -41.41 16.90 8.40
N GLN A 573 -40.45 17.77 8.73
CA GLN A 573 -39.61 18.50 7.77
C GLN A 573 -38.12 18.18 7.92
N ALA A 574 -37.68 17.64 9.07
CA ALA A 574 -36.32 17.19 9.29
C ALA A 574 -36.25 16.07 10.34
N VAL A 575 -35.15 15.31 10.34
CA VAL A 575 -34.93 14.17 11.22
C VAL A 575 -33.64 14.36 12.02
N ILE A 576 -33.68 14.05 13.32
CA ILE A 576 -32.52 14.07 14.22
C ILE A 576 -32.37 12.69 14.88
N ILE A 577 -31.21 12.07 14.69
CA ILE A 577 -30.84 10.76 15.22
C ILE A 577 -29.58 10.82 16.08
N TYR A 578 -29.27 9.77 16.83
CA TYR A 578 -28.04 9.69 17.63
C TYR A 578 -27.14 8.51 17.27
N GLU A 579 -27.69 7.46 16.68
CA GLU A 579 -26.88 6.36 16.15
C GLU A 579 -26.35 6.74 14.77
N THR A 580 -25.02 6.80 14.66
CA THR A 580 -24.39 7.03 13.36
C THR A 580 -24.73 5.86 12.43
N PRO A 581 -25.27 6.12 11.23
CA PRO A 581 -25.55 5.07 10.26
C PRO A 581 -24.28 4.28 9.96
N LYS A 582 -24.34 2.95 10.14
CA LYS A 582 -23.24 2.05 9.80
C LYS A 582 -23.01 1.95 8.28
N VAL A 583 -24.01 2.34 7.50
CA VAL A 583 -23.99 2.41 6.03
C VAL A 583 -24.53 3.78 5.61
N SER A 584 -23.78 4.49 4.76
CA SER A 584 -24.13 5.82 4.23
C SER A 584 -25.23 5.82 3.15
N ASN A 585 -25.57 4.66 2.58
CA ASN A 585 -26.54 4.47 1.49
C ASN A 585 -27.69 3.51 1.89
N SER A 586 -28.13 3.55 3.15
CA SER A 586 -29.22 2.69 3.60
C SER A 586 -30.54 3.00 2.86
N HIS A 587 -31.47 2.04 2.85
CA HIS A 587 -32.81 2.27 2.28
C HIS A 587 -33.49 3.52 2.84
N ALA A 588 -33.42 3.74 4.15
CA ALA A 588 -33.96 4.93 4.79
C ALA A 588 -33.26 6.22 4.30
N ALA A 589 -31.93 6.22 4.19
CA ALA A 589 -31.20 7.38 3.65
C ALA A 589 -31.63 7.71 2.21
N VAL A 590 -31.80 6.68 1.38
CA VAL A 590 -32.29 6.85 0.00
C VAL A 590 -33.70 7.43 0.01
N ASN A 591 -34.63 6.90 0.80
CA ASN A 591 -36.00 7.38 0.88
C ASN A 591 -36.07 8.87 1.25
N PHE A 592 -35.31 9.30 2.25
CA PHE A 592 -35.25 10.72 2.64
C PHE A 592 -34.59 11.61 1.59
N SER A 593 -33.56 11.12 0.88
CA SER A 593 -32.87 11.89 -0.17
C SER A 593 -33.68 12.02 -1.47
N SER A 594 -34.51 11.03 -1.77
CA SER A 594 -35.29 10.94 -3.02
C SER A 594 -36.73 11.43 -2.86
N ALA A 595 -37.09 11.99 -1.71
CA ALA A 595 -38.36 12.67 -1.51
C ALA A 595 -38.45 13.91 -2.44
N ARG A 596 -39.67 14.31 -2.83
CA ARG A 596 -39.89 15.51 -3.67
C ARG A 596 -39.24 16.76 -3.10
N THR A 597 -39.28 16.90 -1.78
CA THR A 597 -38.44 17.81 -1.01
C THR A 597 -37.54 16.93 -0.15
N PRO A 598 -36.24 16.81 -0.47
CA PRO A 598 -35.32 15.97 0.29
C PRO A 598 -35.31 16.36 1.77
N ILE A 599 -35.41 15.36 2.65
CA ILE A 599 -35.54 15.58 4.09
C ILE A 599 -34.14 15.54 4.73
N PRO A 600 -33.66 16.64 5.35
CA PRO A 600 -32.38 16.62 6.02
C PRO A 600 -32.43 15.72 7.26
N CYS A 601 -31.37 14.93 7.42
CA CYS A 601 -31.21 13.99 8.52
C CYS A 601 -29.86 14.27 9.20
N MET A 602 -29.88 14.56 10.50
CA MET A 602 -28.68 14.92 11.27
C MET A 602 -28.44 13.92 12.40
N VAL A 603 -27.18 13.58 12.63
CA VAL A 603 -26.71 12.73 13.72
C VAL A 603 -26.08 13.63 14.77
N LEU A 604 -26.61 13.62 15.99
CA LEU A 604 -26.01 14.27 17.16
C LEU A 604 -25.35 13.21 18.07
N SER A 605 -24.52 13.65 19.02
CA SER A 605 -24.14 12.78 20.14
C SER A 605 -25.38 12.37 20.93
N TYR A 606 -25.38 11.23 21.62
CA TYR A 606 -26.54 10.80 22.42
C TYR A 606 -26.95 11.86 23.45
N GLU A 607 -25.96 12.53 24.06
CA GLU A 607 -26.21 13.57 25.05
C GLU A 607 -26.82 14.82 24.40
N ASP A 608 -26.27 15.28 23.29
CA ASP A 608 -26.82 16.42 22.53
C ASP A 608 -28.21 16.11 21.96
N TRP A 609 -28.43 14.89 21.48
CA TRP A 609 -29.73 14.43 21.01
C TRP A 609 -30.77 14.47 22.13
N LYS A 610 -30.40 13.98 23.32
CA LYS A 610 -31.28 13.98 24.50
C LYS A 610 -31.60 15.40 24.94
N ASN A 611 -30.60 16.28 25.00
CA ASN A 611 -30.75 17.69 25.40
C ASN A 611 -31.56 18.48 24.36
N CYS A 612 -31.27 18.31 23.08
CA CYS A 612 -32.03 18.89 21.97
C CYS A 612 -33.49 18.44 22.03
N ARG A 613 -33.75 17.15 22.26
CA ARG A 613 -35.10 16.59 22.39
C ARG A 613 -35.86 17.09 23.62
N SER A 614 -35.19 17.26 24.77
CA SER A 614 -35.84 17.76 25.98
C SER A 614 -36.24 19.23 25.85
N LEU A 615 -35.39 20.04 25.22
CA LEU A 615 -35.62 21.47 25.00
C LEU A 615 -36.66 21.75 23.89
N TRP A 616 -36.88 20.78 23.01
CA TRP A 616 -37.77 20.92 21.85
C TRP A 616 -39.25 21.20 22.18
N LYS A 617 -39.74 20.79 23.38
CA LYS A 617 -41.16 20.92 23.73
C LYS A 617 -41.55 22.34 24.13
N ASP A 618 -40.57 23.15 24.54
CA ASP A 618 -40.80 24.39 25.26
C ASP A 618 -40.34 25.63 24.47
N LEU A 619 -39.83 25.47 23.25
CA LEU A 619 -39.05 26.49 22.53
C LEU A 619 -39.41 26.55 21.03
N GLY A 620 -39.40 27.77 20.48
CA GLY A 620 -39.92 28.19 19.16
C GLY A 620 -39.30 27.54 17.89
N CYS A 621 -38.79 28.37 16.96
CA CYS A 621 -38.22 27.92 15.68
C CYS A 621 -36.75 27.49 15.83
N TYR A 622 -36.33 26.44 15.12
CA TYR A 622 -34.96 25.94 15.09
C TYR A 622 -34.34 26.17 13.72
N ASN A 623 -33.13 26.72 13.69
CA ASN A 623 -32.36 26.91 12.48
C ASN A 623 -31.44 25.69 12.28
N LEU A 624 -31.75 24.85 11.31
CA LEU A 624 -30.97 23.66 10.95
C LEU A 624 -30.11 23.98 9.74
N CYS A 625 -28.79 23.84 9.87
CA CYS A 625 -27.86 23.97 8.77
C CYS A 625 -27.28 22.59 8.40
N PRO A 626 -27.81 21.92 7.36
CA PRO A 626 -27.35 20.60 6.95
C PRO A 626 -25.88 20.62 6.50
N GLN A 627 -25.43 21.70 5.87
CA GLN A 627 -24.05 21.80 5.36
C GLN A 627 -23.01 21.72 6.49
N THR A 628 -23.26 22.38 7.62
CA THR A 628 -22.33 22.43 8.76
C THR A 628 -22.64 21.47 9.88
N GLY A 629 -23.78 20.78 9.81
CA GLY A 629 -24.20 19.90 10.89
C GLY A 629 -24.66 20.65 12.14
N VAL A 630 -24.97 21.95 12.06
CA VAL A 630 -25.38 22.77 13.21
C VAL A 630 -26.89 22.86 13.34
N ILE A 631 -27.36 22.79 14.58
CA ILE A 631 -28.72 23.16 14.97
C ILE A 631 -28.61 24.31 15.97
N VAL A 632 -29.18 25.46 15.62
CA VAL A 632 -29.20 26.65 16.48
C VAL A 632 -30.62 26.92 16.92
N PHE A 633 -30.80 27.06 18.24
CA PHE A 633 -32.00 27.64 18.80
C PHE A 633 -31.85 29.17 18.87
N ALA A 634 -32.77 29.88 18.22
CA ALA A 634 -32.83 31.35 18.24
C ALA A 634 -34.28 31.82 18.21
N GLU A 635 -34.57 32.95 18.86
CA GLU A 635 -35.91 33.57 18.87
C GLU A 635 -36.30 34.17 17.50
N SER A 636 -35.32 34.40 16.63
CA SER A 636 -35.50 34.90 15.25
C SER A 636 -34.70 34.09 14.24
N ASP A 637 -35.09 34.17 12.96
CA ASP A 637 -34.34 33.56 11.86
C ASP A 637 -32.93 34.17 11.78
N ILE A 638 -31.93 33.31 11.62
CA ILE A 638 -30.53 33.73 11.46
C ILE A 638 -30.29 33.92 9.96
N PRO A 639 -29.80 35.09 9.51
CA PRO A 639 -29.59 35.32 8.08
C PRO A 639 -28.57 34.33 7.51
N PRO A 640 -28.94 33.56 6.47
CA PRO A 640 -28.02 32.65 5.82
C PRO A 640 -26.98 33.39 4.97
N ARG A 641 -25.82 32.77 4.75
CA ARG A 641 -24.93 33.12 3.64
C ARG A 641 -25.23 32.24 2.44
N SER A 642 -25.23 32.82 1.24
CA SER A 642 -25.35 32.09 -0.02
C SER A 642 -24.06 31.33 -0.34
N GLY A 643 -24.20 30.13 -0.87
CA GLY A 643 -23.10 29.28 -1.31
C GLY A 643 -23.00 27.95 -0.56
N LEU A 644 -21.89 27.27 -0.81
CA LEU A 644 -21.54 25.98 -0.23
C LEU A 644 -20.37 26.15 0.73
N ILE A 645 -20.41 25.47 1.87
CA ILE A 645 -19.23 25.34 2.73
C ILE A 645 -18.26 24.33 2.10
N ILE A 646 -17.06 24.80 1.79
CA ILE A 646 -15.98 24.02 1.19
C ILE A 646 -14.98 23.68 2.30
N HIS A 647 -14.79 22.39 2.59
CA HIS A 647 -13.75 21.94 3.52
C HIS A 647 -12.35 22.24 2.94
N SER A 648 -11.33 22.41 3.79
CA SER A 648 -9.92 22.62 3.36
C SER A 648 -9.28 21.45 2.58
N ALA A 649 -10.03 20.37 2.37
CA ALA A 649 -9.69 19.26 1.47
C ALA A 649 -10.46 19.34 0.12
N SER A 650 -11.01 20.52 -0.20
CA SER A 650 -11.82 20.82 -1.39
C SER A 650 -13.00 19.88 -1.60
N ASN A 651 -13.78 19.61 -0.55
CA ASN A 651 -15.02 18.83 -0.63
C ASN A 651 -16.08 19.38 0.34
N PRO A 652 -17.37 19.45 -0.03
CA PRO A 652 -18.48 19.54 0.92
C PRO A 652 -18.76 18.14 1.44
N ILE A 653 -18.12 17.81 2.55
CA ILE A 653 -18.49 16.68 3.41
C ILE A 653 -19.03 17.32 4.68
N SER A 654 -20.10 16.77 5.26
CA SER A 654 -20.49 17.18 6.61
C SER A 654 -19.33 16.86 7.56
N VAL A 655 -18.65 17.91 8.01
CA VAL A 655 -17.54 17.84 8.94
C VAL A 655 -18.01 18.44 10.25
N ASP A 656 -17.73 17.73 11.34
CA ASP A 656 -18.01 18.23 12.67
C ASP A 656 -17.24 19.53 12.88
N LEU A 657 -17.95 20.64 13.09
CA LEU A 657 -17.35 21.95 13.30
C LEU A 657 -16.38 22.00 14.48
N GLN A 658 -16.55 21.13 15.48
CA GLN A 658 -15.60 21.04 16.60
C GLN A 658 -14.22 20.58 16.16
N SER A 659 -14.13 19.90 15.02
CA SER A 659 -12.88 19.34 14.49
C SER A 659 -12.06 20.29 13.62
N MET A 660 -12.51 21.54 13.38
CA MET A 660 -11.83 22.44 12.43
C MET A 660 -11.73 23.92 12.84
N SER A 661 -10.55 24.49 12.58
CA SER A 661 -10.30 25.92 12.39
C SER A 661 -10.71 26.28 10.95
N ILE A 662 -11.96 26.70 10.73
CA ILE A 662 -12.51 26.93 9.38
C ILE A 662 -12.02 28.26 8.80
N GLN A 663 -11.48 28.22 7.58
CA GLN A 663 -11.42 29.37 6.68
C GLN A 663 -12.55 29.21 5.66
N ALA A 664 -13.59 30.03 5.75
CA ALA A 664 -14.65 30.09 4.75
C ALA A 664 -14.11 30.81 3.51
N THR A 665 -13.95 30.12 2.38
CA THR A 665 -13.78 30.77 1.08
C THR A 665 -15.16 31.12 0.53
N VAL A 666 -15.52 32.39 0.67
CA VAL A 666 -16.63 33.00 -0.08
C VAL A 666 -16.23 32.96 -1.57
N PRO A 667 -17.10 32.51 -2.50
CA PRO A 667 -16.84 32.70 -3.92
C PRO A 667 -16.64 34.20 -4.14
N ASN A 668 -15.47 34.59 -4.66
CA ASN A 668 -15.23 35.97 -5.03
C ASN A 668 -16.32 36.40 -6.01
N GLU A 669 -17.21 37.27 -5.55
CA GLU A 669 -17.79 38.28 -6.42
C GLU A 669 -16.63 39.11 -6.98
N SER A 670 -16.04 38.68 -8.08
CA SER A 670 -15.36 39.56 -9.02
C SER A 670 -16.42 39.97 -10.04
N ILE A 671 -17.06 41.13 -9.87
CA ILE A 671 -16.60 42.45 -10.29
C ILE A 671 -16.51 42.53 -11.82
N GLN A 672 -17.52 43.24 -12.35
CA GLN A 672 -17.78 43.71 -13.73
C GLN A 672 -18.35 42.73 -14.76
#